data_AF-A0A9W7D099-F1
#
_entry.id   AF-A0A9W7D099-F1
#
_cell.length_a   1.000
_cell.length_b   1.000
_cell.length_c   1.000
_cell.angle_alpha   90.00
_cell.angle_beta   90.00
_cell.angle_gamma   90.00
#
_symmetry.space_group_name_H-M   'P 1'
#
loop_
_entity.id
_entity.type
_entity.pdbx_description
1 polymer ?
#
loop_
_entity_poly.entity_id
_entity_poly.type
_entity_poly.pdbx_seq_one_letter_code
_entity_poly.pdbx_strand_id
1 'polypeptide(L)'
;MYATRDSNPQPPDSKSDTLSIAPAALHVVQEAERVLGGVQRYVSSNLALHGSGSSSAACALSFSADEEQALEQKVSEGIAAYHTALASAQDWAQELPDPKQAADAARALDKHQKQLQSLAAACRKALVAYRQRAKLERLEQQRRSLLPRSAEGKAAASSSSSAGSAVDVTAALKRTRQVMSQEIERVSSVTKVLDDGRLSLRSSHEEYGSVNAEIVEVRKRLKALEWQARQDKMWIGAGIAVLLSTVLFIVHLPLRWSCAGRGHSPTSSELDTHVPSTTGHKSTMPPAANSNDLKLVGHKNFVRHNPQTDRFDVHKFHHIEFFCLDATNVSRRFSWGLGMGQIGKSDQSTGNHVSASYVIQSGDVKLVFTAPYALETDKAPDAVSPVPGYDAAFAQQFVLKHGLAVRALGIQVADAKAAYEISVQNGGEGVLEPQTLTDKDSGKSTVISEVKLYGDVVIRWVSGDFEGPLVPGYEKVDGPDMSIGIQRMDHCVGNVPSLLEAVKYITGFTGFHEFAEFTAEDVGTLDSGLNSMVLASNNEMVLLPVNEPTFGTKRKSQIQTYLEQNFMPRPNAVYYEQMPERIGESLTKEQYKMIEQLGLLVDKDDQGILLQIFTKPLGDRATVFFEIIERVGCMKDIAGRLEQAAGCGGFGKGNFSALFKSIEDYEKSLNV
;
A
#
# COMPACT_ATOMS: atom_id res chain seq x y z
N MET A 1 51.09 24.58 -3.39
CA MET A 1 52.03 25.49 -4.10
C MET A 1 51.70 25.47 -5.58
N TYR A 2 51.07 26.53 -6.10
CA TYR A 2 51.53 27.33 -7.24
C TYR A 2 50.57 28.52 -7.35
N ALA A 3 51.05 29.67 -7.82
CA ALA A 3 50.46 30.97 -7.50
C ALA A 3 50.13 31.82 -8.73
N THR A 4 49.15 32.71 -8.55
CA THR A 4 48.98 34.04 -9.18
C THR A 4 49.12 34.17 -10.70
N ARG A 5 48.05 34.69 -11.34
CA ARG A 5 48.19 35.95 -12.09
C ARG A 5 46.85 36.68 -12.28
N ASP A 6 46.76 37.89 -11.74
CA ASP A 6 45.81 38.89 -12.22
C ASP A 6 46.25 39.42 -13.60
N SER A 7 45.27 39.65 -14.48
CA SER A 7 45.42 40.55 -15.63
C SER A 7 44.06 41.02 -16.10
N ASN A 8 43.73 42.28 -15.80
CA ASN A 8 42.55 42.98 -16.29
C ASN A 8 42.84 43.58 -17.68
N PRO A 9 41.98 43.42 -18.70
CA PRO A 9 42.00 44.23 -19.92
C PRO A 9 40.76 45.10 -20.10
N GLN A 10 40.97 46.27 -20.73
CA GLN A 10 39.94 47.25 -21.10
C GLN A 10 38.94 46.73 -22.15
N PRO A 11 37.76 47.37 -22.30
CA PRO A 11 36.76 46.96 -23.29
C PRO A 11 37.22 47.29 -24.73
N PRO A 12 37.01 46.38 -25.70
CA PRO A 12 37.20 46.68 -27.12
C PRO A 12 35.95 47.30 -27.76
N ASP A 13 36.18 48.03 -28.85
CA ASP A 13 35.21 48.84 -29.57
C ASP A 13 34.13 48.07 -30.34
N SER A 14 33.10 48.81 -30.74
CA SER A 14 31.93 48.30 -31.45
C SER A 14 32.18 47.85 -32.89
N LYS A 15 31.42 46.82 -33.29
CA LYS A 15 31.09 46.34 -34.66
C LYS A 15 32.02 45.30 -35.29
N SER A 16 31.37 44.37 -36.00
CA SER A 16 31.84 43.18 -36.72
C SER A 16 32.50 42.08 -35.88
N ASP A 17 31.67 41.17 -35.35
CA ASP A 17 31.97 39.72 -35.25
C ASP A 17 30.73 38.87 -34.85
N THR A 18 29.59 39.09 -35.49
CA THR A 18 28.34 38.31 -35.26
C THR A 18 28.28 37.02 -36.09
N LEU A 19 29.41 36.32 -36.24
CA LEU A 19 29.53 35.16 -37.15
C LEU A 19 30.46 34.03 -36.67
N SER A 20 30.49 33.75 -35.35
CA SER A 20 31.13 32.53 -34.82
C SER A 20 30.51 31.91 -33.55
N ILE A 21 29.31 32.34 -33.11
CA ILE A 21 28.70 31.81 -31.88
C ILE A 21 28.12 30.38 -32.08
N ALA A 22 27.72 30.03 -33.31
CA ALA A 22 27.02 28.78 -33.62
C ALA A 22 27.78 27.47 -33.25
N PRO A 23 29.11 27.36 -33.40
CA PRO A 23 29.84 26.19 -32.91
C PRO A 23 30.05 26.21 -31.39
N ALA A 24 30.21 27.39 -30.76
CA ALA A 24 30.74 27.50 -29.41
C ALA A 24 29.78 26.97 -28.33
N ALA A 25 28.52 27.41 -28.32
CA ALA A 25 27.55 26.98 -27.32
C ALA A 25 27.27 25.46 -27.41
N LEU A 26 27.10 24.94 -28.63
CA LEU A 26 26.88 23.51 -28.86
C LEU A 26 28.12 22.66 -28.54
N HIS A 27 29.33 23.19 -28.75
CA HIS A 27 30.58 22.54 -28.35
C HIS A 27 30.71 22.43 -26.82
N VAL A 28 30.27 23.44 -26.05
CA VAL A 28 30.23 23.36 -24.58
C VAL A 28 29.23 22.29 -24.10
N VAL A 29 28.07 22.17 -24.76
CA VAL A 29 27.10 21.09 -24.51
C VAL A 29 27.71 19.71 -24.80
N GLN A 30 28.42 19.55 -25.92
CA GLN A 30 29.10 18.31 -26.30
C GLN A 30 30.27 17.96 -25.35
N GLU A 31 31.00 18.95 -24.86
CA GLU A 31 32.08 18.74 -23.89
C GLU A 31 31.54 18.31 -22.52
N ALA A 32 30.44 18.92 -22.05
CA ALA A 32 29.77 18.49 -20.82
C ALA A 32 29.24 17.03 -20.94
N GLU A 33 28.67 16.67 -22.10
CA GLU A 33 28.28 15.30 -22.43
C GLU A 33 29.48 14.34 -22.39
N ARG A 34 30.61 14.73 -23.00
CA ARG A 34 31.85 13.94 -23.05
C ARG A 34 32.43 13.70 -21.65
N VAL A 35 32.42 14.72 -20.78
CA VAL A 35 32.91 14.63 -19.40
C VAL A 35 32.04 13.69 -18.58
N LEU A 36 30.72 13.89 -18.55
CA LEU A 36 29.80 13.04 -17.78
C LEU A 36 29.82 11.59 -18.29
N GLY A 37 29.90 11.39 -19.60
CA GLY A 37 30.08 10.06 -20.22
C GLY A 37 31.47 9.47 -20.04
N GLY A 38 32.48 10.27 -19.70
CA GLY A 38 33.78 9.80 -19.21
C GLY A 38 33.65 9.15 -17.83
N VAL A 39 32.96 9.81 -16.91
CA VAL A 39 32.71 9.29 -15.54
C VAL A 39 31.89 7.99 -15.58
N GLN A 40 30.81 7.95 -16.36
CA GLN A 40 29.99 6.74 -16.52
C GLN A 40 30.80 5.53 -17.00
N ARG A 41 31.63 5.71 -18.03
CA ARG A 41 32.48 4.64 -18.59
C ARG A 41 33.58 4.23 -17.62
N TYR A 42 34.21 5.19 -16.94
CA TYR A 42 35.24 4.90 -15.94
C TYR A 42 34.73 3.99 -14.82
N VAL A 43 33.56 4.31 -14.23
CA VAL A 43 32.97 3.47 -13.17
C VAL A 43 32.54 2.12 -13.74
N SER A 44 31.87 2.09 -14.89
CA SER A 44 31.32 0.85 -15.46
C SER A 44 32.41 -0.14 -15.90
N SER A 45 33.49 0.33 -16.54
CA SER A 45 34.59 -0.52 -17.00
C SER A 45 35.39 -1.11 -15.83
N ASN A 46 35.66 -0.32 -14.79
CA ASN A 46 36.42 -0.82 -13.64
C ASN A 46 35.60 -1.76 -12.73
N LEU A 47 34.26 -1.62 -12.70
CA LEU A 47 33.39 -2.63 -12.10
C LEU A 47 33.38 -3.95 -12.88
N ALA A 48 33.44 -3.91 -14.21
CA ALA A 48 33.49 -5.10 -15.05
C ALA A 48 34.82 -5.88 -14.89
N LEU A 49 35.95 -5.17 -14.82
CA LEU A 49 37.29 -5.78 -14.71
C LEU A 49 37.47 -6.61 -13.42
N HIS A 50 36.84 -6.24 -12.31
CA HIS A 50 36.90 -7.01 -11.05
C HIS A 50 35.99 -8.25 -11.02
N GLY A 51 35.19 -8.52 -12.07
CA GLY A 51 34.41 -9.76 -12.21
C GLY A 51 35.23 -10.95 -12.74
N SER A 52 36.33 -10.68 -13.46
CA SER A 52 37.25 -11.69 -14.01
C SER A 52 38.59 -11.61 -13.29
N GLY A 53 39.14 -12.74 -12.83
CA GLY A 53 40.36 -12.82 -12.02
C GLY A 53 41.68 -12.48 -12.73
N SER A 54 41.71 -11.54 -13.67
CA SER A 54 42.91 -11.07 -14.36
C SER A 54 43.41 -9.75 -13.78
N SER A 55 44.51 -9.82 -13.02
CA SER A 55 45.26 -8.64 -12.61
C SER A 55 45.91 -7.95 -13.82
N SER A 56 45.39 -6.79 -14.22
CA SER A 56 46.13 -5.82 -15.05
C SER A 56 46.19 -4.48 -14.32
N ALA A 57 47.39 -3.94 -14.13
CA ALA A 57 47.68 -2.88 -13.15
C ALA A 57 47.35 -1.45 -13.63
N ALA A 58 46.22 -1.25 -14.32
CA ALA A 58 45.78 0.04 -14.85
C ALA A 58 44.47 0.51 -14.18
N CYS A 59 44.61 1.25 -13.07
CA CYS A 59 43.54 1.99 -12.39
C CYS A 59 42.39 1.16 -11.78
N ALA A 60 42.73 0.25 -10.85
CA ALA A 60 41.73 -0.39 -9.99
C ALA A 60 41.05 0.62 -9.04
N LEU A 61 39.74 0.49 -8.88
CA LEU A 61 38.97 1.25 -7.87
C LEU A 61 39.39 0.81 -6.47
N SER A 62 39.55 1.76 -5.56
CA SER A 62 39.92 1.50 -4.16
C SER A 62 38.76 0.99 -3.29
N PHE A 63 37.52 1.28 -3.69
CA PHE A 63 36.30 1.01 -2.93
C PHE A 63 36.24 1.70 -1.54
N SER A 64 37.07 2.73 -1.33
CA SER A 64 37.07 3.58 -0.13
C SER A 64 35.84 4.48 -0.06
N ALA A 65 35.56 5.02 1.14
CA ALA A 65 34.49 6.00 1.35
C ALA A 65 34.82 7.34 0.67
N ASP A 66 36.09 7.74 0.69
CA ASP A 66 36.56 8.99 0.06
C ASP A 66 36.40 8.93 -1.47
N GLU A 67 36.67 7.78 -2.10
CA GLU A 67 36.43 7.56 -3.52
C GLU A 67 34.93 7.51 -3.87
N GLU A 68 34.10 6.93 -3.00
CA GLU A 68 32.64 6.94 -3.12
C GLU A 68 32.11 8.39 -3.16
N GLN A 69 32.51 9.21 -2.18
CA GLN A 69 32.16 10.63 -2.12
C GLN A 69 32.70 11.43 -3.32
N ALA A 70 33.94 11.18 -3.74
CA ALA A 70 34.55 11.87 -4.88
C ALA A 70 33.89 11.51 -6.22
N LEU A 71 33.40 10.27 -6.40
CA LEU A 71 32.65 9.86 -7.59
C LEU A 71 31.25 10.49 -7.60
N GLU A 72 30.59 10.56 -6.46
CA GLU A 72 29.28 11.22 -6.33
C GLU A 72 29.35 12.71 -6.63
N GLN A 73 30.35 13.39 -6.06
CA GLN A 73 30.61 14.80 -6.33
C GLN A 73 30.85 15.04 -7.83
N LYS A 74 31.71 14.26 -8.49
CA LYS A 74 31.97 14.37 -9.94
C LYS A 74 30.72 14.15 -10.80
N VAL A 75 29.84 13.23 -10.43
CA VAL A 75 28.57 13.02 -11.16
C VAL A 75 27.61 14.19 -10.93
N SER A 76 27.51 14.71 -9.71
CA SER A 76 26.67 15.87 -9.39
C SER A 76 27.14 17.14 -10.12
N GLU A 77 28.44 17.44 -10.06
CA GLU A 77 29.06 18.57 -10.77
C GLU A 77 28.93 18.43 -12.29
N GLY A 78 29.13 17.22 -12.84
CA GLY A 78 28.99 16.97 -14.27
C GLY A 78 27.55 17.13 -14.78
N ILE A 79 26.54 16.71 -13.99
CA ILE A 79 25.12 16.93 -14.31
C ILE A 79 24.78 18.43 -14.25
N ALA A 80 25.25 19.14 -13.22
CA ALA A 80 25.04 20.58 -13.08
C ALA A 80 25.67 21.37 -14.25
N ALA A 81 26.92 21.06 -14.61
CA ALA A 81 27.62 21.69 -15.73
C ALA A 81 26.89 21.47 -17.07
N TYR A 82 26.33 20.27 -17.31
CA TYR A 82 25.58 19.96 -18.52
C TYR A 82 24.22 20.70 -18.54
N HIS A 83 23.52 20.81 -17.40
CA HIS A 83 22.32 21.66 -17.31
C HIS A 83 22.62 23.13 -17.62
N THR A 84 23.70 23.69 -17.06
CA THR A 84 24.12 25.07 -17.35
C THR A 84 24.47 25.26 -18.83
N ALA A 85 25.22 24.32 -19.43
CA ALA A 85 25.56 24.35 -20.84
C ALA A 85 24.32 24.33 -21.76
N LEU A 86 23.32 23.51 -21.42
CA LEU A 86 22.06 23.46 -22.15
C LEU A 86 21.25 24.76 -22.03
N ALA A 87 21.20 25.35 -20.84
CA ALA A 87 20.51 26.63 -20.63
C ALA A 87 21.15 27.75 -21.48
N SER A 88 22.47 27.93 -21.40
CA SER A 88 23.18 28.94 -22.21
C SER A 88 23.04 28.71 -23.73
N ALA A 89 22.93 27.45 -24.16
CA ALA A 89 22.69 27.15 -25.57
C ALA A 89 21.22 27.33 -25.99
N GLN A 90 20.25 27.18 -25.07
CA GLN A 90 18.83 27.51 -25.29
C GLN A 90 18.60 29.01 -25.39
N ASP A 91 19.28 29.81 -24.57
CA ASP A 91 19.22 31.28 -24.65
C ASP A 91 19.78 31.75 -26.01
N TRP A 92 20.97 31.28 -26.39
CA TRP A 92 21.54 31.55 -27.72
C TRP A 92 20.60 31.15 -28.88
N ALA A 93 19.92 30.00 -28.79
CA ALA A 93 19.01 29.54 -29.83
C ALA A 93 17.75 30.42 -29.98
N GLN A 94 17.35 31.14 -28.93
CA GLN A 94 16.25 32.12 -28.97
C GLN A 94 16.67 33.47 -29.57
N GLU A 95 17.96 33.83 -29.47
CA GLU A 95 18.53 35.06 -30.04
C GLU A 95 18.84 34.94 -31.54
N LEU A 96 18.65 33.77 -32.16
CA LEU A 96 18.92 33.55 -33.58
C LEU A 96 17.95 34.32 -34.50
N PRO A 97 18.45 35.18 -35.42
CA PRO A 97 17.60 36.02 -36.25
C PRO A 97 16.94 35.30 -37.44
N ASP A 98 17.40 34.10 -37.80
CA ASP A 98 16.76 33.25 -38.82
C ASP A 98 15.84 32.23 -38.13
N PRO A 99 14.50 32.31 -38.33
CA PRO A 99 13.54 31.39 -37.72
C PRO A 99 13.79 29.91 -38.05
N LYS A 100 14.38 29.61 -39.21
CA LYS A 100 14.70 28.23 -39.61
C LYS A 100 15.88 27.69 -38.80
N GLN A 101 16.93 28.49 -38.65
CA GLN A 101 18.11 28.14 -37.84
C GLN A 101 17.75 28.03 -36.35
N ALA A 102 16.90 28.91 -35.83
CA ALA A 102 16.36 28.81 -34.47
C ALA A 102 15.61 27.48 -34.26
N ALA A 103 14.76 27.08 -35.21
CA ALA A 103 14.04 25.81 -35.15
C ALA A 103 14.94 24.57 -35.29
N ASP A 104 16.01 24.64 -36.09
CA ASP A 104 17.03 23.57 -36.19
C ASP A 104 17.88 23.46 -34.92
N ALA A 105 18.29 24.59 -34.33
CA ALA A 105 19.00 24.63 -33.05
C ALA A 105 18.15 24.07 -31.90
N ALA A 106 16.87 24.47 -31.81
CA ALA A 106 15.95 23.93 -30.82
C ALA A 106 15.76 22.40 -30.94
N ARG A 107 15.69 21.85 -32.16
CA ARG A 107 15.67 20.40 -32.39
C ARG A 107 16.96 19.70 -31.93
N ALA A 108 18.12 20.31 -32.15
CA ALA A 108 19.40 19.76 -31.69
C ALA A 108 19.50 19.78 -30.14
N LEU A 109 18.98 20.82 -29.49
CA LEU A 109 18.99 20.95 -28.03
C LEU A 109 18.04 19.97 -27.33
N ASP A 110 16.84 19.73 -27.88
CA ASP A 110 15.92 18.67 -27.41
C ASP A 110 16.61 17.29 -27.42
N LYS A 111 17.41 16.99 -28.45
CA LYS A 111 18.22 15.77 -28.51
C LYS A 111 19.24 15.69 -27.38
N HIS A 112 20.02 16.74 -27.12
CA HIS A 112 20.99 16.74 -26.01
C HIS A 112 20.31 16.76 -24.63
N GLN A 113 19.12 17.34 -24.48
CA GLN A 113 18.34 17.29 -23.24
C GLN A 113 17.87 15.85 -22.92
N LYS A 114 17.42 15.09 -23.93
CA LYS A 114 17.15 13.64 -23.81
C LYS A 114 18.41 12.84 -23.52
N GLN A 115 19.52 13.21 -24.15
CA GLN A 115 20.83 12.59 -23.92
C GLN A 115 21.29 12.76 -22.45
N LEU A 116 21.16 13.97 -21.88
CA LEU A 116 21.44 14.23 -20.46
C LEU A 116 20.56 13.40 -19.53
N GLN A 117 19.24 13.28 -19.79
CA GLN A 117 18.36 12.44 -18.98
C GLN A 117 18.82 10.97 -18.96
N SER A 118 19.14 10.42 -20.13
CA SER A 118 19.67 9.05 -20.29
C SER A 118 21.02 8.87 -19.60
N LEU A 119 21.96 9.80 -19.81
CA LEU A 119 23.32 9.73 -19.29
C LEU A 119 23.37 9.92 -17.77
N ALA A 120 22.56 10.82 -17.22
CA ALA A 120 22.42 11.00 -15.77
C ALA A 120 21.81 9.75 -15.12
N ALA A 121 20.86 9.07 -15.77
CA ALA A 121 20.34 7.78 -15.31
C ALA A 121 21.43 6.68 -15.35
N ALA A 122 22.26 6.64 -16.40
CA ALA A 122 23.38 5.71 -16.51
C ALA A 122 24.46 5.97 -15.44
N CYS A 123 24.82 7.23 -15.16
CA CYS A 123 25.74 7.59 -14.06
C CYS A 123 25.18 7.16 -12.70
N ARG A 124 23.90 7.44 -12.41
CA ARG A 124 23.25 7.00 -11.16
C ARG A 124 23.26 5.48 -11.01
N LYS A 125 22.99 4.74 -12.10
CA LYS A 125 23.06 3.26 -12.09
C LYS A 125 24.50 2.76 -11.84
N ALA A 126 25.50 3.39 -12.45
CA ALA A 126 26.90 3.03 -12.24
C ALA A 126 27.37 3.31 -10.80
N LEU A 127 26.98 4.45 -10.21
CA LEU A 127 27.23 4.75 -8.80
C LEU A 127 26.57 3.73 -7.85
N VAL A 128 25.32 3.33 -8.11
CA VAL A 128 24.64 2.30 -7.30
C VAL A 128 25.39 0.97 -7.33
N ALA A 129 25.78 0.51 -8.53
CA ALA A 129 26.58 -0.71 -8.68
C ALA A 129 27.94 -0.59 -7.97
N TYR A 130 28.56 0.59 -8.00
CA TYR A 130 29.78 0.88 -7.25
C TYR A 130 29.56 0.80 -5.73
N ARG A 131 28.53 1.45 -5.17
CA ARG A 131 28.22 1.37 -3.73
C ARG A 131 27.91 -0.06 -3.28
N GLN A 132 27.16 -0.82 -4.09
CA GLN A 132 26.89 -2.24 -3.85
C GLN A 132 28.19 -3.05 -3.76
N ARG A 133 29.11 -2.88 -4.72
CA ARG A 133 30.41 -3.58 -4.71
C ARG A 133 31.32 -3.12 -3.57
N ALA A 134 31.40 -1.82 -3.32
CA ALA A 134 32.21 -1.25 -2.25
C ALA A 134 31.78 -1.78 -0.87
N LYS A 135 30.48 -1.91 -0.63
CA LYS A 135 29.94 -2.49 0.60
C LYS A 135 30.33 -3.95 0.78
N LEU A 136 30.27 -4.76 -0.28
CA LEU A 136 30.71 -6.16 -0.25
C LEU A 136 32.22 -6.26 0.04
N GLU A 137 33.05 -5.46 -0.62
CA GLU A 137 34.51 -5.52 -0.43
C GLU A 137 34.94 -5.05 0.97
N ARG A 138 34.26 -4.04 1.54
CA ARG A 138 34.46 -3.61 2.94
C ARG A 138 34.09 -4.72 3.93
N LEU A 139 32.99 -5.45 3.68
CA LEU A 139 32.60 -6.62 4.47
C LEU A 139 33.60 -7.78 4.32
N GLU A 140 34.15 -8.02 3.13
CA GLU A 140 35.24 -8.98 2.94
C GLU A 140 36.53 -8.58 3.67
N GLN A 141 36.90 -7.30 3.66
CA GLN A 141 38.05 -6.79 4.41
C GLN A 141 37.87 -6.96 5.92
N GLN A 142 36.68 -6.65 6.45
CA GLN A 142 36.32 -6.94 7.85
C GLN A 142 36.35 -8.45 8.15
N ARG A 143 35.84 -9.29 7.25
CA ARG A 143 35.92 -10.74 7.38
C ARG A 143 37.37 -11.24 7.39
N ARG A 144 38.28 -10.64 6.62
CA ARG A 144 39.71 -10.97 6.60
C ARG A 144 40.45 -10.47 7.84
N SER A 145 40.07 -9.33 8.43
CA SER A 145 40.68 -8.85 9.68
C SER A 145 40.19 -9.59 10.93
N LEU A 146 38.97 -10.17 10.89
CA LEU A 146 38.42 -11.02 11.95
C LEU A 146 38.93 -12.48 11.91
N LEU A 147 39.67 -12.88 10.87
CA LEU A 147 40.36 -14.16 10.82
C LEU A 147 41.74 -14.03 11.47
N PRO A 148 42.14 -14.90 12.41
CA PRO A 148 43.51 -14.92 12.91
C PRO A 148 44.48 -15.16 11.75
N ARG A 149 45.53 -14.34 11.65
CA ARG A 149 46.66 -14.65 10.75
C ARG A 149 47.22 -16.00 11.19
N SER A 150 47.09 -17.03 10.35
CA SER A 150 47.75 -18.31 10.56
C SER A 150 49.25 -18.07 10.64
N ALA A 151 49.82 -18.26 11.82
CA ALA A 151 51.23 -18.06 12.07
C ALA A 151 52.04 -19.19 11.41
N GLU A 152 52.43 -19.00 10.15
CA GLU A 152 53.53 -19.75 9.58
C GLU A 152 54.82 -19.35 10.30
N GLY A 153 55.37 -20.29 11.08
CA GLY A 153 56.75 -20.23 11.54
C GLY A 153 57.00 -19.65 12.95
N LYS A 154 56.75 -20.44 14.00
CA LYS A 154 57.80 -21.10 14.81
C LYS A 154 57.22 -21.72 16.09
N ALA A 155 57.59 -22.97 16.37
CA ALA A 155 57.27 -23.63 17.61
C ALA A 155 58.25 -23.25 18.72
N ALA A 156 57.75 -22.84 19.90
CA ALA A 156 58.40 -23.06 21.20
C ALA A 156 57.46 -22.73 22.37
N ALA A 157 57.58 -23.52 23.44
CA ALA A 157 57.30 -23.19 24.85
C ALA A 157 55.86 -22.84 25.30
N SER A 158 55.27 -23.84 25.98
CA SER A 158 54.85 -23.79 27.39
C SER A 158 53.37 -24.10 27.68
N SER A 159 53.19 -24.83 28.78
CA SER A 159 51.94 -25.44 29.23
C SER A 159 51.19 -24.56 30.22
N SER A 160 49.86 -24.51 30.12
CA SER A 160 48.90 -24.91 31.19
C SER A 160 47.55 -24.18 31.14
N SER A 161 46.51 -24.89 31.60
CA SER A 161 45.16 -24.41 31.97
C SER A 161 44.16 -24.03 30.86
N SER A 162 42.87 -24.25 31.16
CA SER A 162 41.66 -23.86 30.39
C SER A 162 41.24 -24.68 29.14
N ALA A 163 41.05 -26.00 29.29
CA ALA A 163 40.31 -26.79 28.29
C ALA A 163 38.83 -26.41 28.09
N GLY A 164 38.26 -25.55 28.97
CA GLY A 164 36.87 -25.09 28.89
C GLY A 164 36.62 -23.85 28.01
N SER A 165 37.65 -23.08 27.63
CA SER A 165 37.47 -21.80 26.91
C SER A 165 37.44 -21.96 25.38
N ALA A 166 38.23 -22.89 24.83
CA ALA A 166 38.39 -23.03 23.39
C ALA A 166 37.11 -23.49 22.67
N VAL A 167 36.30 -24.35 23.29
CA VAL A 167 35.04 -24.84 22.71
C VAL A 167 34.00 -23.72 22.63
N ASP A 168 33.90 -22.90 23.68
CA ASP A 168 32.93 -21.80 23.74
C ASP A 168 33.30 -20.64 22.81
N VAL A 169 34.58 -20.30 22.70
CA VAL A 169 35.08 -19.32 21.71
C VAL A 169 34.79 -19.81 20.28
N THR A 170 34.95 -21.12 20.01
CA THR A 170 34.64 -21.71 18.69
C THR A 170 33.14 -21.72 18.41
N ALA A 171 32.30 -21.97 19.42
CA ALA A 171 30.84 -21.91 19.32
C ALA A 171 30.35 -20.46 19.12
N ALA A 172 30.93 -19.50 19.83
CA ALA A 172 30.69 -18.08 19.65
C ALA A 172 31.08 -17.63 18.23
N LEU A 173 32.27 -17.97 17.74
CA LEU A 173 32.69 -17.70 16.36
C LEU A 173 31.79 -18.34 15.31
N LYS A 174 31.26 -19.56 15.54
CA LYS A 174 30.24 -20.16 14.68
C LYS A 174 28.92 -19.37 14.69
N ARG A 175 28.41 -18.98 15.86
CA ARG A 175 27.20 -18.16 16.00
C ARG A 175 27.37 -16.80 15.32
N THR A 176 28.46 -16.08 15.57
CA THR A 176 28.78 -14.79 14.93
C THR A 176 28.95 -14.93 13.41
N ARG A 177 29.59 -16.00 12.93
CA ARG A 177 29.68 -16.31 11.50
C ARG A 177 28.30 -16.58 10.87
N GLN A 178 27.41 -17.26 11.58
CA GLN A 178 26.04 -17.55 11.11
C GLN A 178 25.20 -16.28 11.05
N VAL A 179 25.22 -15.45 12.10
CA VAL A 179 24.55 -14.13 12.13
C VAL A 179 25.09 -13.20 11.04
N MET A 180 26.41 -13.14 10.83
CA MET A 180 26.97 -12.35 9.72
C MET A 180 26.60 -12.90 8.33
N SER A 181 26.47 -14.22 8.16
CA SER A 181 25.98 -14.80 6.90
C SER A 181 24.51 -14.43 6.65
N GLN A 182 23.69 -14.47 7.69
CA GLN A 182 22.29 -14.05 7.64
C GLN A 182 22.14 -12.54 7.35
N GLU A 183 22.99 -11.68 7.91
CA GLU A 183 22.99 -10.25 7.54
C GLU A 183 23.47 -10.00 6.10
N ILE A 184 24.39 -10.80 5.56
CA ILE A 184 24.78 -10.70 4.14
C ILE A 184 23.59 -11.08 3.24
N GLU A 185 22.88 -12.16 3.53
CA GLU A 185 21.67 -12.56 2.80
C GLU A 185 20.54 -11.54 2.95
N ARG A 186 20.32 -11.01 4.16
CA ARG A 186 19.31 -9.97 4.45
C ARG A 186 19.63 -8.65 3.76
N VAL A 187 20.89 -8.25 3.71
CA VAL A 187 21.32 -7.07 2.94
C VAL A 187 21.15 -7.31 1.44
N SER A 188 21.40 -8.53 0.94
CA SER A 188 21.13 -8.88 -0.47
C SER A 188 19.63 -8.87 -0.81
N SER A 189 18.75 -9.26 0.12
CA SER A 189 17.31 -9.16 -0.09
C SER A 189 16.84 -7.71 -0.07
N VAL A 190 17.38 -6.89 0.84
CA VAL A 190 17.08 -5.45 0.92
C VAL A 190 17.59 -4.69 -0.32
N THR A 191 18.74 -5.04 -0.91
CA THR A 191 19.17 -4.43 -2.19
C THR A 191 18.29 -4.85 -3.35
N LYS A 192 17.78 -6.10 -3.39
CA LYS A 192 16.80 -6.52 -4.40
C LYS A 192 15.50 -5.69 -4.29
N VAL A 193 14.98 -5.49 -3.08
CA VAL A 193 13.81 -4.62 -2.83
C VAL A 193 14.06 -3.17 -3.26
N LEU A 194 15.28 -2.63 -3.05
CA LEU A 194 15.66 -1.29 -3.48
C LEU A 194 15.78 -1.14 -5.01
N ASP A 195 16.23 -2.18 -5.72
CA ASP A 195 16.32 -2.16 -7.18
C ASP A 195 14.94 -2.43 -7.83
N ASP A 196 14.10 -3.29 -7.26
CA ASP A 196 12.67 -3.45 -7.60
C ASP A 196 11.93 -2.10 -7.44
N GLY A 197 12.13 -1.39 -6.33
CA GLY A 197 11.56 -0.05 -6.08
C GLY A 197 12.06 1.04 -7.04
N ARG A 198 13.29 0.92 -7.56
CA ARG A 198 13.81 1.83 -8.60
C ARG A 198 13.20 1.56 -9.99
N LEU A 199 12.91 0.30 -10.30
CA LEU A 199 12.20 -0.06 -11.53
C LEU A 199 10.76 0.48 -11.48
N SER A 200 10.09 0.36 -10.33
CA SER A 200 8.77 0.97 -10.08
C SER A 200 8.79 2.49 -10.26
N LEU A 201 9.72 3.21 -9.64
CA LEU A 201 9.85 4.68 -9.81
C LEU A 201 10.10 5.10 -11.27
N ARG A 202 10.77 4.26 -12.06
CA ARG A 202 10.96 4.50 -13.50
C ARG A 202 9.66 4.28 -14.27
N SER A 203 8.95 3.20 -14.00
CA SER A 203 7.61 2.92 -14.56
C SER A 203 6.66 4.09 -14.31
N SER A 204 6.56 4.55 -13.07
CA SER A 204 5.69 5.68 -12.72
C SER A 204 6.11 6.99 -13.40
N HIS A 205 7.42 7.23 -13.63
CA HIS A 205 7.86 8.42 -14.38
C HIS A 205 7.49 8.35 -15.87
N GLU A 206 7.53 7.15 -16.47
CA GLU A 206 7.10 6.90 -17.85
C GLU A 206 5.55 7.01 -17.96
N GLU A 207 4.80 6.52 -16.96
CA GLU A 207 3.34 6.72 -16.83
C GLU A 207 2.94 8.20 -16.68
N TYR A 208 3.62 8.98 -15.83
CA TYR A 208 3.38 10.43 -15.72
C TYR A 208 3.60 11.16 -17.05
N GLY A 209 4.56 10.70 -17.86
CA GLY A 209 4.77 11.19 -19.24
C GLY A 209 3.56 10.87 -20.14
N SER A 210 3.03 9.66 -20.05
CA SER A 210 1.82 9.24 -20.78
C SER A 210 0.59 10.08 -20.38
N VAL A 211 0.34 10.21 -19.08
CA VAL A 211 -0.80 10.99 -18.54
C VAL A 211 -0.73 12.45 -19.01
N ASN A 212 0.47 13.05 -19.08
CA ASN A 212 0.62 14.40 -19.61
C ASN A 212 0.32 14.48 -21.12
N ALA A 213 0.65 13.45 -21.91
CA ALA A 213 0.28 13.35 -23.32
C ALA A 213 -1.25 13.20 -23.49
N GLU A 214 -1.91 12.39 -22.65
CA GLU A 214 -3.37 12.27 -22.64
C GLU A 214 -4.06 13.59 -22.25
N ILE A 215 -3.55 14.32 -21.26
CA ILE A 215 -4.07 15.65 -20.88
C ILE A 215 -3.97 16.64 -22.05
N VAL A 216 -2.91 16.59 -22.86
CA VAL A 216 -2.76 17.41 -24.07
C VAL A 216 -3.80 17.03 -25.14
N GLU A 217 -4.04 15.74 -25.37
CA GLU A 217 -5.04 15.27 -26.33
C GLU A 217 -6.48 15.53 -25.86
N VAL A 218 -6.77 15.40 -24.56
CA VAL A 218 -8.05 15.80 -23.95
C VAL A 218 -8.30 17.30 -24.15
N ARG A 219 -7.31 18.17 -23.89
CA ARG A 219 -7.43 19.62 -24.15
C ARG A 219 -7.69 19.94 -25.62
N LYS A 220 -7.15 19.16 -26.55
CA LYS A 220 -7.37 19.31 -27.99
C LYS A 220 -8.79 18.90 -28.39
N ARG A 221 -9.31 17.80 -27.84
CA ARG A 221 -10.71 17.36 -28.01
C ARG A 221 -11.71 18.34 -27.39
N LEU A 222 -11.39 18.89 -26.21
CA LEU A 222 -12.23 19.89 -25.55
C LEU A 222 -12.40 21.15 -26.41
N LYS A 223 -11.32 21.64 -27.03
CA LYS A 223 -11.37 22.75 -28.00
C LYS A 223 -12.21 22.43 -29.24
N ALA A 224 -12.15 21.19 -29.73
CA ALA A 224 -12.98 20.76 -30.87
C ALA A 224 -14.48 20.74 -30.49
N LEU A 225 -14.83 20.23 -29.31
CA LEU A 225 -16.19 20.24 -28.78
C LEU A 225 -16.73 21.66 -28.54
N GLU A 226 -15.91 22.55 -27.97
CA GLU A 226 -16.28 23.98 -27.83
C GLU A 226 -16.55 24.65 -29.19
N TRP A 227 -15.78 24.30 -30.22
CA TRP A 227 -15.94 24.84 -31.56
C TRP A 227 -17.21 24.30 -32.22
N GLN A 228 -17.49 23.01 -32.09
CA GLN A 228 -18.73 22.38 -32.55
C GLN A 228 -19.96 23.00 -31.85
N ALA A 229 -19.91 23.18 -30.53
CA ALA A 229 -20.99 23.85 -29.78
C ALA A 229 -21.21 25.32 -30.18
N ARG A 230 -20.21 26.02 -30.72
CA ARG A 230 -20.40 27.34 -31.35
C ARG A 230 -21.07 27.22 -32.72
N GLN A 231 -20.69 26.24 -33.54
CA GLN A 231 -21.38 25.98 -34.81
C GLN A 231 -22.84 25.63 -34.59
N ASP A 232 -23.17 24.75 -33.63
CA ASP A 232 -24.54 24.37 -33.33
C ASP A 232 -25.40 25.59 -32.92
N LYS A 233 -24.84 26.50 -32.10
CA LYS A 233 -25.50 27.78 -31.76
C LYS A 233 -25.73 28.67 -32.99
N MET A 234 -24.80 28.70 -33.95
CA MET A 234 -24.98 29.42 -35.22
C MET A 234 -26.05 28.76 -36.10
N TRP A 235 -26.07 27.44 -36.20
CA TRP A 235 -27.08 26.69 -36.97
C TRP A 235 -28.49 26.81 -36.37
N ILE A 236 -28.61 26.77 -35.04
CA ILE A 236 -29.88 27.04 -34.33
C ILE A 236 -30.36 28.46 -34.62
N GLY A 237 -29.46 29.46 -34.54
CA GLY A 237 -29.79 30.86 -34.88
C GLY A 237 -30.25 31.03 -36.33
N ALA A 238 -29.58 30.37 -37.28
CA ALA A 238 -29.98 30.37 -38.70
C ALA A 238 -31.34 29.68 -38.91
N GLY A 239 -31.59 28.56 -38.23
CA GLY A 239 -32.88 27.86 -38.26
C GLY A 239 -34.03 28.71 -37.73
N ILE A 240 -33.82 29.43 -36.63
CA ILE A 240 -34.79 30.40 -36.08
C ILE A 240 -35.07 31.54 -37.07
N ALA A 241 -34.04 32.06 -37.75
CA ALA A 241 -34.22 33.11 -38.77
C ALA A 241 -35.03 32.62 -39.98
N VAL A 242 -34.77 31.40 -40.46
CA VAL A 242 -35.55 30.77 -41.54
C VAL A 242 -37.00 30.51 -41.09
N LEU A 243 -37.22 30.05 -39.86
CA LEU A 243 -38.56 29.85 -39.30
C LEU A 243 -39.33 31.18 -39.23
N LEU A 244 -38.73 32.24 -38.70
CA LEU A 244 -39.36 33.57 -38.61
C LEU A 244 -39.68 34.14 -39.99
N SER A 245 -38.78 34.00 -40.96
CA SER A 245 -39.02 34.38 -42.37
C SER A 245 -40.18 33.60 -42.99
N THR A 246 -40.26 32.29 -42.71
CA THR A 246 -41.35 31.42 -43.20
C THR A 246 -42.69 31.78 -42.55
N VAL A 247 -42.71 32.10 -41.25
CA VAL A 247 -43.92 32.57 -40.55
C VAL A 247 -44.38 33.91 -41.12
N LEU A 248 -43.47 34.87 -41.36
CA LEU A 248 -43.78 36.15 -42.01
C LEU A 248 -44.36 35.94 -43.42
N PHE A 249 -43.78 35.03 -44.20
CA PHE A 249 -44.27 34.67 -45.53
C PHE A 249 -45.69 34.06 -45.51
N ILE A 250 -45.96 33.16 -44.56
CA ILE A 250 -47.29 32.56 -44.38
C ILE A 250 -48.32 33.61 -43.94
N VAL A 251 -47.95 34.53 -43.05
CA VAL A 251 -48.84 35.61 -42.56
C VAL A 251 -49.15 36.66 -43.65
N HIS A 252 -48.38 36.72 -44.74
CA HIS A 252 -48.63 37.61 -45.88
C HIS A 252 -49.26 36.93 -47.10
N LEU A 253 -49.69 35.67 -46.99
CA LEU A 253 -50.30 34.93 -48.10
C LEU A 253 -51.84 34.88 -47.99
N PRO A 254 -52.61 35.44 -48.95
CA PRO A 254 -54.07 35.34 -48.94
C PRO A 254 -54.53 33.94 -49.35
N LEU A 255 -55.14 33.22 -48.40
CA LEU A 255 -55.60 31.83 -48.58
C LEU A 255 -56.81 31.70 -49.53
N ARG A 256 -56.79 30.67 -50.39
CA ARG A 256 -57.97 30.07 -51.01
C ARG A 256 -57.96 28.54 -50.83
N TRP A 257 -59.15 27.99 -50.59
CA TRP A 257 -59.43 26.58 -50.28
C TRP A 257 -59.08 25.55 -51.37
N SER A 258 -58.79 24.30 -50.96
CA SER A 258 -59.79 23.20 -51.06
C SER A 258 -59.35 21.87 -50.41
N CYS A 259 -60.34 21.01 -50.12
CA CYS A 259 -60.21 19.76 -49.35
C CYS A 259 -60.35 18.50 -50.22
N ALA A 260 -59.68 17.40 -49.82
CA ALA A 260 -60.10 15.99 -49.95
C ALA A 260 -58.97 15.08 -49.40
N GLY A 261 -59.16 13.89 -48.81
CA GLY A 261 -60.39 13.18 -48.41
C GLY A 261 -60.34 11.66 -48.70
N ARG A 262 -60.48 10.82 -47.65
CA ARG A 262 -60.43 9.31 -47.59
C ARG A 262 -58.99 8.72 -47.45
N GLY A 263 -58.73 7.63 -46.71
CA GLY A 263 -59.51 6.86 -45.72
C GLY A 263 -59.82 5.40 -46.11
N HIS A 264 -59.26 4.41 -45.38
CA HIS A 264 -59.85 3.09 -45.06
C HIS A 264 -58.97 2.26 -44.09
N SER A 265 -59.51 1.14 -43.59
CA SER A 265 -59.04 0.38 -42.40
C SER A 265 -59.14 -1.17 -42.63
N PRO A 266 -59.10 -2.11 -41.64
CA PRO A 266 -58.10 -3.19 -41.63
C PRO A 266 -58.67 -4.64 -41.59
N THR A 267 -57.80 -5.66 -41.54
CA THR A 267 -58.16 -7.08 -41.24
C THR A 267 -57.08 -7.83 -40.44
N SER A 268 -57.43 -9.02 -39.93
CA SER A 268 -56.86 -9.74 -38.76
C SER A 268 -56.42 -11.19 -39.05
N SER A 269 -55.69 -11.83 -38.10
CA SER A 269 -55.84 -13.27 -37.73
C SER A 269 -54.90 -13.71 -36.57
N GLU A 270 -55.29 -14.75 -35.82
CA GLU A 270 -54.65 -15.33 -34.61
C GLU A 270 -54.06 -16.74 -34.86
N LEU A 271 -53.15 -17.26 -34.00
CA LEU A 271 -53.31 -18.52 -33.18
C LEU A 271 -52.03 -18.96 -32.40
N ASP A 272 -52.21 -19.30 -31.10
CA ASP A 272 -51.75 -20.44 -30.25
C ASP A 272 -50.60 -21.43 -30.64
N THR A 273 -50.03 -22.30 -29.77
CA THR A 273 -49.61 -22.37 -28.32
C THR A 273 -48.76 -23.66 -28.12
N HIS A 274 -47.87 -23.76 -27.10
CA HIS A 274 -47.66 -24.93 -26.17
C HIS A 274 -46.26 -25.04 -25.47
N VAL A 275 -46.25 -25.67 -24.27
CA VAL A 275 -45.10 -26.05 -23.39
C VAL A 275 -45.44 -27.41 -22.72
N PRO A 276 -44.48 -28.25 -22.23
CA PRO A 276 -44.40 -28.55 -20.77
C PRO A 276 -42.98 -28.88 -20.18
N SER A 277 -42.92 -29.13 -18.86
CA SER A 277 -41.79 -29.23 -17.89
C SER A 277 -41.29 -30.68 -17.57
N THR A 278 -40.17 -30.97 -16.86
CA THR A 278 -40.05 -31.04 -15.36
C THR A 278 -38.67 -31.53 -14.78
N THR A 279 -38.27 -30.96 -13.63
CA THR A 279 -37.53 -31.42 -12.39
C THR A 279 -36.54 -32.62 -12.27
N GLY A 280 -35.52 -32.48 -11.38
CA GLY A 280 -34.80 -33.57 -10.66
C GLY A 280 -33.65 -33.12 -9.70
N HIS A 281 -33.41 -33.77 -8.53
CA HIS A 281 -32.52 -33.27 -7.44
C HIS A 281 -31.95 -34.40 -6.55
N LYS A 282 -30.71 -34.30 -5.97
CA LYS A 282 -30.26 -34.93 -4.66
C LYS A 282 -28.78 -34.68 -4.25
N SER A 283 -28.50 -34.88 -2.95
CA SER A 283 -27.23 -34.61 -2.20
C SER A 283 -26.98 -35.68 -1.09
N THR A 284 -25.73 -35.86 -0.61
CA THR A 284 -25.33 -36.63 0.60
C THR A 284 -23.97 -36.19 1.19
N MET A 285 -23.79 -36.30 2.52
CA MET A 285 -22.58 -35.91 3.32
C MET A 285 -21.97 -37.10 4.13
N PRO A 286 -20.75 -36.97 4.75
CA PRO A 286 -19.88 -38.10 5.17
C PRO A 286 -19.82 -38.38 6.70
N PRO A 287 -19.05 -39.41 7.16
CA PRO A 287 -18.75 -39.69 8.58
C PRO A 287 -17.38 -39.17 9.06
N ALA A 288 -17.15 -39.14 10.39
CA ALA A 288 -16.00 -38.50 11.06
C ALA A 288 -15.11 -39.47 11.88
N ALA A 289 -13.85 -39.08 12.20
CA ALA A 289 -13.25 -39.11 13.56
C ALA A 289 -11.70 -38.90 13.62
N ASN A 290 -11.26 -37.98 14.50
CA ASN A 290 -10.05 -37.93 15.35
C ASN A 290 -8.61 -38.22 14.84
N SER A 291 -7.74 -37.20 14.96
CA SER A 291 -6.38 -37.32 15.56
C SER A 291 -5.86 -35.96 16.06
N ASN A 292 -5.26 -35.90 17.26
CA ASN A 292 -4.81 -34.66 17.92
C ASN A 292 -3.48 -34.09 17.38
N ASP A 293 -3.48 -33.63 16.14
CA ASP A 293 -2.58 -32.58 15.67
C ASP A 293 -3.42 -31.58 14.87
N LEU A 294 -3.24 -30.27 15.14
CA LEU A 294 -3.94 -29.22 14.40
C LEU A 294 -3.43 -29.20 12.97
N LYS A 295 -4.16 -29.88 12.09
CA LYS A 295 -3.87 -30.00 10.67
C LYS A 295 -5.00 -29.36 9.90
N LEU A 296 -4.65 -28.40 9.05
CA LEU A 296 -5.55 -27.76 8.11
C LEU A 296 -6.31 -28.80 7.27
N VAL A 297 -7.64 -28.73 7.26
CA VAL A 297 -8.54 -29.65 6.56
C VAL A 297 -9.14 -29.07 5.29
N GLY A 298 -9.03 -27.76 5.09
CA GLY A 298 -9.62 -27.01 3.99
C GLY A 298 -11.11 -26.71 4.20
N HIS A 299 -11.55 -25.60 3.63
CA HIS A 299 -12.90 -25.03 3.80
C HIS A 299 -14.04 -26.03 3.56
N LYS A 300 -13.87 -26.94 2.59
CA LYS A 300 -14.91 -27.95 2.25
C LYS A 300 -15.08 -29.04 3.32
N ASN A 301 -14.03 -29.34 4.09
CA ASN A 301 -14.03 -30.37 5.12
C ASN A 301 -14.13 -29.77 6.53
N PHE A 302 -13.96 -28.44 6.66
CA PHE A 302 -14.09 -27.72 7.91
C PHE A 302 -15.55 -27.72 8.39
N VAL A 303 -15.79 -28.30 9.57
CA VAL A 303 -17.11 -28.32 10.21
C VAL A 303 -17.09 -27.31 11.36
N ARG A 304 -17.71 -26.14 11.15
CA ARG A 304 -17.81 -25.10 12.20
C ARG A 304 -18.49 -25.65 13.44
N HIS A 305 -17.78 -25.58 14.55
CA HIS A 305 -18.26 -25.93 15.88
C HIS A 305 -17.87 -24.81 16.85
N ASN A 306 -18.85 -24.28 17.57
CA ASN A 306 -18.62 -23.25 18.58
C ASN A 306 -18.72 -23.92 19.97
N PRO A 307 -17.58 -24.25 20.62
CA PRO A 307 -17.54 -24.95 21.89
C PRO A 307 -17.78 -24.03 23.11
N GLN A 308 -17.96 -22.72 22.91
CA GLN A 308 -18.11 -21.71 23.97
C GLN A 308 -16.91 -21.68 24.96
N THR A 309 -15.68 -21.64 24.45
CA THR A 309 -14.44 -21.79 25.23
C THR A 309 -13.69 -20.51 25.61
N ASP A 310 -14.21 -19.31 25.31
CA ASP A 310 -13.60 -18.05 25.78
C ASP A 310 -13.29 -18.12 27.28
N ARG A 311 -12.05 -17.75 27.65
CA ARG A 311 -11.57 -17.85 29.03
C ARG A 311 -12.06 -16.72 29.93
N PHE A 312 -12.61 -15.67 29.33
CA PHE A 312 -13.18 -14.49 29.95
C PHE A 312 -14.24 -13.91 28.99
N ASP A 313 -15.23 -13.19 29.52
CA ASP A 313 -16.36 -12.68 28.73
C ASP A 313 -15.93 -11.56 27.77
N VAL A 314 -16.06 -11.82 26.46
CA VAL A 314 -15.69 -10.93 25.35
C VAL A 314 -16.95 -10.39 24.68
N HIS A 315 -17.03 -9.07 24.51
CA HIS A 315 -18.24 -8.40 24.01
C HIS A 315 -18.14 -8.07 22.52
N LYS A 316 -17.23 -7.17 22.13
CA LYS A 316 -17.07 -6.69 20.74
C LYS A 316 -15.75 -5.96 20.53
N PHE A 317 -15.42 -5.63 19.29
CA PHE A 317 -14.38 -4.65 18.98
C PHE A 317 -14.73 -3.28 19.59
N HIS A 318 -13.74 -2.62 20.20
CA HIS A 318 -13.86 -1.28 20.78
C HIS A 318 -13.20 -0.20 19.92
N HIS A 319 -11.98 -0.44 19.43
CA HIS A 319 -11.23 0.51 18.59
C HIS A 319 -10.07 -0.17 17.85
N ILE A 320 -9.54 0.51 16.83
CA ILE A 320 -8.21 0.21 16.28
C ILE A 320 -7.32 1.43 16.50
N GLU A 321 -6.14 1.25 17.08
CA GLU A 321 -5.10 2.29 17.17
C GLU A 321 -4.02 2.07 16.11
N PHE A 322 -3.83 3.08 15.27
CA PHE A 322 -2.73 3.19 14.32
C PHE A 322 -1.62 4.08 14.89
N PHE A 323 -0.38 3.60 14.83
CA PHE A 323 0.78 4.46 15.01
C PHE A 323 1.23 5.02 13.65
N CYS A 324 1.56 6.30 13.62
CA CYS A 324 1.86 7.04 12.39
C CYS A 324 2.84 8.20 12.60
N LEU A 325 3.39 8.75 11.51
CA LEU A 325 4.31 9.91 11.57
C LEU A 325 3.60 11.23 11.90
N ASP A 326 2.36 11.40 11.45
CA ASP A 326 1.56 12.62 11.65
C ASP A 326 0.08 12.25 11.79
N ALA A 327 -0.37 12.21 13.04
CA ALA A 327 -1.76 11.92 13.38
C ALA A 327 -2.74 12.94 12.79
N THR A 328 -2.34 14.20 12.59
CA THR A 328 -3.22 15.27 12.09
C THR A 328 -3.57 15.05 10.63
N ASN A 329 -2.56 14.77 9.79
CA ASN A 329 -2.79 14.52 8.38
C ASN A 329 -3.47 13.16 8.13
N VAL A 330 -3.08 12.11 8.87
CA VAL A 330 -3.69 10.79 8.71
C VAL A 330 -5.16 10.78 9.17
N SER A 331 -5.47 11.31 10.36
CA SER A 331 -6.86 11.36 10.85
C SER A 331 -7.78 12.15 9.93
N ARG A 332 -7.34 13.30 9.38
CA ARG A 332 -8.12 14.08 8.41
C ARG A 332 -8.35 13.36 7.09
N ARG A 333 -7.32 12.68 6.56
CA ARG A 333 -7.45 11.88 5.32
C ARG A 333 -8.47 10.76 5.50
N PHE A 334 -8.45 10.07 6.65
CA PHE A 334 -9.34 8.96 6.93
C PHE A 334 -10.75 9.45 7.29
N SER A 335 -10.88 10.53 8.05
CA SER A 335 -12.15 11.21 8.36
C SER A 335 -12.92 11.54 7.08
N TRP A 336 -12.26 12.20 6.12
CA TRP A 336 -12.87 12.50 4.82
C TRP A 336 -13.08 11.24 3.96
N GLY A 337 -12.06 10.38 3.83
CA GLY A 337 -12.10 9.23 2.91
C GLY A 337 -13.04 8.09 3.33
N LEU A 338 -13.36 7.97 4.61
CA LEU A 338 -14.25 6.96 5.18
C LEU A 338 -15.57 7.53 5.72
N GLY A 339 -15.79 8.85 5.65
CA GLY A 339 -16.95 9.49 6.29
C GLY A 339 -17.02 9.15 7.79
N MET A 340 -16.03 9.64 8.55
CA MET A 340 -15.96 9.45 10.00
C MET A 340 -15.70 10.79 10.68
N GLY A 341 -16.62 11.24 11.53
CA GLY A 341 -16.46 12.48 12.30
C GLY A 341 -15.38 12.32 13.38
N GLN A 342 -14.58 13.37 13.62
CA GLN A 342 -13.69 13.39 14.78
C GLN A 342 -14.52 13.59 16.06
N ILE A 343 -14.36 12.67 17.03
CA ILE A 343 -15.10 12.66 18.30
C ILE A 343 -14.24 13.02 19.51
N GLY A 344 -12.91 13.02 19.37
CA GLY A 344 -12.00 13.39 20.45
C GLY A 344 -10.55 13.56 20.03
N LYS A 345 -9.75 14.08 20.97
CA LYS A 345 -8.31 14.30 20.81
C LYS A 345 -7.57 14.14 22.15
N SER A 346 -6.28 13.86 22.07
CA SER A 346 -5.30 14.12 23.12
C SER A 346 -4.01 14.61 22.45
N ASP A 347 -3.67 15.87 22.67
CA ASP A 347 -2.50 16.56 22.11
C ASP A 347 -2.02 17.68 23.07
N GLN A 348 -1.08 18.52 22.63
CA GLN A 348 -0.56 19.63 23.45
C GLN A 348 -1.63 20.62 23.94
N SER A 349 -2.75 20.78 23.25
CA SER A 349 -3.88 21.61 23.72
C SER A 349 -4.64 20.97 24.88
N THR A 350 -4.55 19.65 25.03
CA THR A 350 -5.14 18.86 26.14
C THR A 350 -4.16 18.59 27.28
N GLY A 351 -2.93 19.12 27.20
CA GLY A 351 -1.86 18.87 28.17
C GLY A 351 -1.01 17.62 27.92
N ASN A 352 -1.26 16.86 26.84
CA ASN A 352 -0.40 15.75 26.43
C ASN A 352 0.84 16.30 25.70
N HIS A 353 2.04 16.01 26.19
CA HIS A 353 3.30 16.44 25.57
C HIS A 353 4.16 15.28 25.04
N VAL A 354 3.66 14.04 25.07
CA VAL A 354 4.37 12.85 24.54
C VAL A 354 3.81 12.35 23.20
N SER A 355 2.54 12.62 22.91
CA SER A 355 1.90 12.24 21.64
C SER A 355 0.79 13.19 21.19
N ALA A 356 0.47 13.14 19.90
CA ALA A 356 -0.80 13.62 19.34
C ALA A 356 -1.65 12.40 18.97
N SER A 357 -2.87 12.32 19.50
CA SER A 357 -3.80 11.20 19.32
C SER A 357 -5.18 11.73 18.93
N TYR A 358 -5.73 11.30 17.79
CA TYR A 358 -7.05 11.74 17.31
C TYR A 358 -7.98 10.57 17.09
N VAL A 359 -9.22 10.68 17.56
CA VAL A 359 -10.24 9.63 17.51
C VAL A 359 -11.33 10.03 16.52
N ILE A 360 -11.54 9.22 15.48
CA ILE A 360 -12.63 9.38 14.51
C ILE A 360 -13.60 8.20 14.63
N GLN A 361 -14.90 8.46 14.45
CA GLN A 361 -15.96 7.46 14.61
C GLN A 361 -17.01 7.52 13.48
N SER A 362 -17.55 6.36 13.10
CA SER A 362 -18.76 6.21 12.29
C SER A 362 -19.43 4.89 12.69
N GLY A 363 -20.71 4.95 13.08
CA GLY A 363 -21.36 3.87 13.83
C GLY A 363 -20.58 3.53 15.11
N ASP A 364 -20.34 2.24 15.35
CA ASP A 364 -19.51 1.70 16.43
C ASP A 364 -18.00 1.68 16.10
N VAL A 365 -17.57 1.99 14.85
CA VAL A 365 -16.16 1.92 14.46
C VAL A 365 -15.40 3.13 14.99
N LYS A 366 -14.50 2.92 15.95
CA LYS A 366 -13.52 3.93 16.41
C LYS A 366 -12.14 3.66 15.83
N LEU A 367 -11.60 4.60 15.05
CA LEU A 367 -10.20 4.60 14.63
C LEU A 367 -9.43 5.69 15.38
N VAL A 368 -8.29 5.31 15.96
CA VAL A 368 -7.40 6.19 16.70
C VAL A 368 -6.10 6.32 15.94
N PHE A 369 -5.64 7.54 15.69
CA PHE A 369 -4.36 7.83 15.04
C PHE A 369 -3.45 8.52 16.03
N THR A 370 -2.37 7.85 16.39
CA THR A 370 -1.40 8.30 17.39
C THR A 370 -0.05 8.53 16.73
N ALA A 371 0.58 9.68 17.00
CA ALA A 371 1.91 10.02 16.54
C ALA A 371 2.77 10.52 17.72
N PRO A 372 4.03 10.05 17.85
CA PRO A 372 4.95 10.54 18.87
C PRO A 372 5.39 11.97 18.58
N TYR A 373 5.52 12.78 19.63
CA TYR A 373 6.31 14.01 19.56
C TYR A 373 7.81 13.70 19.59
N ALA A 374 8.65 14.75 19.54
CA ALA A 374 10.09 14.62 19.72
C ALA A 374 10.43 14.07 21.13
N LEU A 375 11.52 13.32 21.25
CA LEU A 375 11.99 12.78 22.54
C LEU A 375 12.71 13.85 23.38
N GLU A 376 13.40 14.77 22.72
CA GLU A 376 14.08 15.90 23.35
C GLU A 376 13.15 17.13 23.28
N THR A 377 12.63 17.55 24.43
CA THR A 377 11.75 18.73 24.54
C THR A 377 12.05 19.48 25.83
N ASP A 378 11.94 20.82 25.81
CA ASP A 378 12.05 21.66 27.00
C ASP A 378 10.79 21.62 27.90
N LYS A 379 9.74 20.90 27.50
CA LYS A 379 8.50 20.74 28.28
C LYS A 379 8.64 19.60 29.30
N ALA A 380 7.85 19.71 30.35
CA ALA A 380 8.12 19.05 31.62
C ALA A 380 8.15 17.50 31.56
N PRO A 381 9.04 16.84 32.34
CA PRO A 381 9.28 15.39 32.29
C PRO A 381 8.16 14.53 32.90
N ASP A 382 7.12 15.15 33.44
CA ASP A 382 5.95 14.54 34.07
C ASP A 382 4.72 14.48 33.14
N ALA A 383 4.87 14.87 31.87
CA ALA A 383 3.81 14.71 30.87
C ALA A 383 3.58 13.23 30.53
N VAL A 384 2.38 12.71 30.79
CA VAL A 384 2.00 11.32 30.52
C VAL A 384 0.88 11.26 29.47
N SER A 385 0.97 10.29 28.56
CA SER A 385 -0.13 9.94 27.66
C SER A 385 -1.37 9.49 28.45
N PRO A 386 -2.61 9.90 28.08
CA PRO A 386 -3.81 9.33 28.68
C PRO A 386 -3.96 7.83 28.46
N VAL A 387 -3.30 7.27 27.45
CA VAL A 387 -3.16 5.82 27.27
C VAL A 387 -1.91 5.36 28.05
N PRO A 388 -2.07 4.61 29.15
CA PRO A 388 -0.95 4.12 29.95
C PRO A 388 -0.09 3.13 29.16
N GLY A 389 1.18 2.98 29.57
CA GLY A 389 2.15 2.13 28.86
C GLY A 389 2.66 2.68 27.53
N TYR A 390 2.23 3.88 27.11
CA TYR A 390 2.74 4.54 25.92
C TYR A 390 4.22 4.91 26.06
N ASP A 391 5.06 4.36 25.20
CA ASP A 391 6.48 4.67 25.08
C ASP A 391 6.72 5.40 23.73
N ALA A 392 7.20 6.64 23.82
CA ALA A 392 7.46 7.48 22.64
C ALA A 392 8.65 6.99 21.80
N ALA A 393 9.67 6.40 22.41
CA ALA A 393 10.83 5.85 21.70
C ALA A 393 10.46 4.56 20.97
N PHE A 394 9.66 3.69 21.61
CA PHE A 394 9.05 2.54 20.93
C PHE A 394 8.13 2.98 19.79
N ALA A 395 7.27 3.99 20.00
CA ALA A 395 6.38 4.51 18.96
C ALA A 395 7.15 5.04 17.74
N GLN A 396 8.24 5.79 17.94
CA GLN A 396 9.12 6.23 16.85
C GLN A 396 9.77 5.04 16.12
N GLN A 397 10.30 4.06 16.86
CA GLN A 397 10.89 2.86 16.26
C GLN A 397 9.86 2.03 15.47
N PHE A 398 8.64 1.88 16.00
CA PHE A 398 7.52 1.20 15.34
C PHE A 398 7.18 1.86 14.01
N VAL A 399 7.03 3.19 13.99
CA VAL A 399 6.68 3.93 12.78
C VAL A 399 7.82 3.92 11.75
N LEU A 400 9.09 3.97 12.17
CA LEU A 400 10.23 3.76 11.26
C LEU A 400 10.25 2.33 10.68
N LYS A 401 9.98 1.33 11.53
CA LYS A 401 9.96 -0.10 11.16
C LYS A 401 8.83 -0.43 10.18
N HIS A 402 7.64 0.13 10.37
CA HIS A 402 6.41 -0.28 9.65
C HIS A 402 5.80 0.78 8.72
N GLY A 403 5.99 2.07 9.00
CA GLY A 403 5.21 3.15 8.40
C GLY A 403 3.89 3.37 9.15
N LEU A 404 2.82 3.68 8.41
CA LEU A 404 1.45 3.70 8.96
C LEU A 404 0.97 2.26 9.17
N ALA A 405 0.79 1.85 10.42
CA ALA A 405 0.35 0.49 10.76
C ALA A 405 -0.47 0.43 12.06
N VAL A 406 -1.29 -0.61 12.20
CA VAL A 406 -2.04 -0.91 13.42
C VAL A 406 -1.08 -1.34 14.53
N ARG A 407 -1.17 -0.68 15.69
CA ARG A 407 -0.42 -1.02 16.90
C ARG A 407 -1.29 -1.81 17.89
N ALA A 408 -2.51 -1.34 18.16
CA ALA A 408 -3.39 -1.97 19.14
C ALA A 408 -4.78 -2.27 18.56
N LEU A 409 -5.26 -3.48 18.82
CA LEU A 409 -6.62 -3.91 18.55
C LEU A 409 -7.40 -3.92 19.86
N GLY A 410 -8.27 -2.93 20.05
CA GLY A 410 -9.08 -2.77 21.25
C GLY A 410 -10.28 -3.70 21.24
N ILE A 411 -10.44 -4.52 22.26
CA ILE A 411 -11.58 -5.42 22.45
C ILE A 411 -12.23 -5.13 23.79
N GLN A 412 -13.56 -4.91 23.77
CA GLN A 412 -14.36 -4.74 24.96
C GLN A 412 -14.61 -6.10 25.63
N VAL A 413 -14.36 -6.17 26.93
CA VAL A 413 -14.55 -7.36 27.77
C VAL A 413 -15.27 -6.98 29.07
N ALA A 414 -15.83 -7.96 29.78
CA ALA A 414 -16.48 -7.68 31.07
C ALA A 414 -15.52 -7.10 32.13
N ASP A 415 -14.29 -7.63 32.20
CA ASP A 415 -13.24 -7.18 33.11
C ASP A 415 -11.86 -7.31 32.45
N ALA A 416 -11.24 -6.17 32.11
CA ALA A 416 -9.92 -6.11 31.47
C ALA A 416 -8.78 -6.48 32.42
N LYS A 417 -8.99 -6.45 33.74
CA LYS A 417 -8.03 -6.99 34.71
C LYS A 417 -8.06 -8.52 34.68
N ALA A 418 -9.24 -9.12 34.83
CA ALA A 418 -9.40 -10.57 34.76
C ALA A 418 -8.93 -11.12 33.40
N ALA A 419 -9.27 -10.46 32.29
CA ALA A 419 -8.84 -10.85 30.94
C ALA A 419 -7.31 -10.89 30.80
N TYR A 420 -6.58 -9.92 31.36
CA TYR A 420 -5.11 -9.93 31.38
C TYR A 420 -4.55 -11.06 32.23
N GLU A 421 -4.99 -11.18 33.48
CA GLU A 421 -4.49 -12.19 34.43
C GLU A 421 -4.69 -13.61 33.86
N ILE A 422 -5.86 -13.88 33.31
CA ILE A 422 -6.20 -15.16 32.67
C ILE A 422 -5.40 -15.37 31.38
N SER A 423 -5.23 -14.33 30.54
CA SER A 423 -4.39 -14.43 29.33
C SER A 423 -2.95 -14.81 29.67
N VAL A 424 -2.32 -14.11 30.62
CA VAL A 424 -0.93 -14.35 31.02
C VAL A 424 -0.77 -15.73 31.68
N GLN A 425 -1.71 -16.14 32.54
CA GLN A 425 -1.73 -17.50 33.11
C GLN A 425 -1.82 -18.61 32.06
N ASN A 426 -2.40 -18.32 30.89
CA ASN A 426 -2.54 -19.25 29.78
C ASN A 426 -1.53 -19.00 28.64
N GLY A 427 -0.42 -18.32 28.94
CA GLY A 427 0.75 -18.20 28.06
C GLY A 427 0.82 -16.93 27.22
N GLY A 428 -0.12 -15.99 27.34
CA GLY A 428 -0.06 -14.70 26.68
C GLY A 428 1.09 -13.82 27.20
N GLU A 429 1.87 -13.23 26.31
CA GLU A 429 2.95 -12.30 26.66
C GLU A 429 2.35 -10.94 27.05
N GLY A 430 2.25 -10.68 28.36
CA GLY A 430 1.73 -9.41 28.90
C GLY A 430 2.62 -8.22 28.54
N VAL A 431 2.00 -7.14 28.05
CA VAL A 431 2.68 -5.90 27.62
C VAL A 431 2.33 -4.72 28.53
N LEU A 432 1.10 -4.63 29.02
CA LEU A 432 0.66 -3.63 29.98
C LEU A 432 -0.22 -4.28 31.04
N GLU A 433 0.25 -4.28 32.29
CA GLU A 433 -0.54 -4.70 33.45
C GLU A 433 -1.78 -3.81 33.63
N PRO A 434 -2.90 -4.32 34.17
CA PRO A 434 -4.17 -3.61 34.25
C PRO A 434 -4.10 -2.27 34.97
N GLN A 435 -4.40 -1.19 34.23
CA GLN A 435 -4.46 0.18 34.74
C GLN A 435 -5.91 0.67 34.79
N THR A 436 -6.32 1.23 35.93
CA THR A 436 -7.62 1.89 36.08
C THR A 436 -7.48 3.38 35.86
N LEU A 437 -8.11 3.88 34.80
CA LEU A 437 -8.23 5.29 34.48
C LEU A 437 -9.57 5.79 35.01
N THR A 438 -9.58 6.81 35.86
CA THR A 438 -10.83 7.41 36.36
C THR A 438 -10.97 8.82 35.81
N ASP A 439 -12.13 9.11 35.25
CA ASP A 439 -12.47 10.44 34.79
C ASP A 439 -12.79 11.36 35.97
N LYS A 440 -12.19 12.55 35.98
CA LYS A 440 -12.29 13.48 37.12
C LYS A 440 -13.65 14.14 37.24
N ASP A 441 -14.34 14.31 36.11
CA ASP A 441 -15.59 15.08 36.04
C ASP A 441 -16.82 14.19 36.28
N SER A 442 -16.84 12.99 35.69
CA SER A 442 -17.94 12.02 35.83
C SER A 442 -17.74 10.99 36.95
N GLY A 443 -16.50 10.78 37.42
CA GLY A 443 -16.15 9.70 38.35
C GLY A 443 -16.21 8.28 37.74
N LYS A 444 -16.61 8.15 36.47
CA LYS A 444 -16.63 6.90 35.71
C LYS A 444 -15.22 6.45 35.36
N SER A 445 -15.05 5.17 35.06
CA SER A 445 -13.73 4.57 34.88
C SER A 445 -13.60 3.71 33.62
N THR A 446 -12.36 3.56 33.16
CA THR A 446 -11.95 2.55 32.17
C THR A 446 -10.77 1.77 32.72
N VAL A 447 -10.81 0.45 32.64
CA VAL A 447 -9.65 -0.41 32.86
C VAL A 447 -9.08 -0.81 31.51
N ILE A 448 -7.77 -0.60 31.33
CA ILE A 448 -7.00 -1.03 30.16
C ILE A 448 -5.92 -2.02 30.59
N SER A 449 -5.70 -3.04 29.77
CA SER A 449 -4.52 -3.92 29.82
C SER A 449 -4.12 -4.34 28.40
N GLU A 450 -2.88 -4.77 28.19
CA GLU A 450 -2.40 -5.21 26.86
C GLU A 450 -1.67 -6.56 26.94
N VAL A 451 -1.98 -7.43 25.98
CA VAL A 451 -1.28 -8.70 25.73
C VAL A 451 -0.85 -8.72 24.27
N LYS A 452 0.36 -9.20 23.99
CA LYS A 452 0.92 -9.28 22.64
C LYS A 452 0.12 -10.26 21.79
N LEU A 453 -0.21 -9.84 20.57
CA LEU A 453 -1.00 -10.61 19.62
C LEU A 453 -0.10 -11.34 18.61
N TYR A 454 0.61 -10.58 17.79
CA TYR A 454 1.66 -11.07 16.87
C TYR A 454 2.61 -9.93 16.51
N GLY A 455 3.89 -10.23 16.29
CA GLY A 455 4.90 -9.22 15.97
C GLY A 455 4.95 -8.11 17.02
N ASP A 456 4.71 -6.86 16.58
CA ASP A 456 4.64 -5.67 17.46
C ASP A 456 3.19 -5.19 17.69
N VAL A 457 2.19 -6.02 17.41
CA VAL A 457 0.75 -5.74 17.62
C VAL A 457 0.29 -6.32 18.96
N VAL A 458 -0.58 -5.59 19.67
CA VAL A 458 -1.25 -6.04 20.90
C VAL A 458 -2.76 -6.17 20.72
N ILE A 459 -3.36 -7.09 21.46
CA ILE A 459 -4.75 -6.92 21.90
C ILE A 459 -4.74 -6.01 23.13
N ARG A 460 -5.59 -4.99 23.11
CA ARG A 460 -5.88 -4.14 24.27
C ARG A 460 -7.25 -4.51 24.81
N TRP A 461 -7.29 -5.08 26.01
CA TRP A 461 -8.55 -5.34 26.71
C TRP A 461 -9.07 -4.04 27.32
N VAL A 462 -10.37 -3.79 27.17
CA VAL A 462 -11.04 -2.57 27.67
C VAL A 462 -12.32 -2.95 28.42
N SER A 463 -12.48 -2.47 29.65
CA SER A 463 -13.72 -2.60 30.43
C SER A 463 -13.98 -1.33 31.25
N GLY A 464 -15.17 -1.21 31.86
CA GLY A 464 -15.57 -0.04 32.66
C GLY A 464 -16.85 0.62 32.15
N ASP A 465 -17.17 1.79 32.70
CA ASP A 465 -18.45 2.49 32.54
C ASP A 465 -18.32 3.92 31.96
N PHE A 466 -17.10 4.33 31.62
CA PHE A 466 -16.80 5.61 30.98
C PHE A 466 -17.34 5.71 29.54
N GLU A 467 -18.02 6.80 29.22
CA GLU A 467 -18.73 7.04 27.95
C GLU A 467 -18.06 8.10 27.05
N GLY A 468 -16.81 8.45 27.32
CA GLY A 468 -16.07 9.45 26.53
C GLY A 468 -15.50 8.93 25.20
N PRO A 469 -14.65 9.72 24.52
CA PRO A 469 -14.22 9.42 23.16
C PRO A 469 -13.45 8.11 23.03
N LEU A 470 -12.50 7.87 23.94
CA LEU A 470 -11.72 6.64 24.00
C LEU A 470 -11.52 6.19 25.46
N VAL A 471 -10.82 7.00 26.25
CA VAL A 471 -10.54 6.81 27.68
C VAL A 471 -10.45 8.16 28.40
N PRO A 472 -10.50 8.20 29.76
CA PRO A 472 -10.30 9.41 30.52
C PRO A 472 -9.01 10.15 30.11
N GLY A 473 -9.07 11.48 30.03
CA GLY A 473 -7.97 12.32 29.54
C GLY A 473 -7.97 12.61 28.02
N TYR A 474 -8.91 12.05 27.26
CA TYR A 474 -9.24 12.53 25.92
C TYR A 474 -10.29 13.65 25.99
N GLU A 475 -10.01 14.81 25.39
CA GLU A 475 -10.99 15.88 25.23
C GLU A 475 -11.99 15.49 24.13
N LYS A 476 -13.29 15.66 24.39
CA LYS A 476 -14.34 15.47 23.39
C LYS A 476 -14.26 16.58 22.33
N VAL A 477 -14.45 16.21 21.07
CA VAL A 477 -14.52 17.13 19.93
C VAL A 477 -15.82 16.87 19.18
N ASP A 478 -16.59 17.91 18.90
CA ASP A 478 -17.76 17.81 18.02
C ASP A 478 -17.31 18.12 16.57
N GLY A 479 -16.81 17.08 15.89
CA GLY A 479 -16.42 17.15 14.48
C GLY A 479 -17.62 17.31 13.53
N PRO A 480 -17.37 17.60 12.24
CA PRO A 480 -18.42 17.65 11.23
C PRO A 480 -19.14 16.30 11.11
N ASP A 481 -20.47 16.34 11.04
CA ASP A 481 -21.27 15.14 10.76
C ASP A 481 -21.03 14.70 9.31
N MET A 482 -20.33 13.57 9.17
CA MET A 482 -20.04 12.92 7.90
C MET A 482 -20.11 11.42 8.11
N SER A 483 -20.96 10.76 7.32
CA SER A 483 -21.02 9.30 7.26
C SER A 483 -21.32 8.85 5.84
N ILE A 484 -20.61 7.79 5.41
CA ILE A 484 -20.93 7.03 4.20
C ILE A 484 -21.62 5.70 4.55
N GLY A 485 -22.08 5.53 5.79
CA GLY A 485 -22.83 4.36 6.24
C GLY A 485 -22.04 3.26 6.94
N ILE A 486 -20.74 3.43 7.21
CA ILE A 486 -19.94 2.45 7.97
C ILE A 486 -20.52 2.28 9.38
N GLN A 487 -20.87 1.05 9.77
CA GLN A 487 -21.57 0.77 11.04
C GLN A 487 -20.70 0.09 12.11
N ARG A 488 -19.92 -0.93 11.77
CA ARG A 488 -19.15 -1.73 12.75
C ARG A 488 -17.92 -2.35 12.11
N MET A 489 -16.97 -2.77 12.95
CA MET A 489 -15.95 -3.72 12.52
C MET A 489 -16.58 -5.09 12.33
N ASP A 490 -16.15 -5.80 11.28
CA ASP A 490 -16.55 -7.18 11.05
C ASP A 490 -15.47 -8.16 11.49
N HIS A 491 -14.25 -7.97 11.00
CA HIS A 491 -13.10 -8.80 11.35
C HIS A 491 -11.80 -7.99 11.23
N CYS A 492 -10.69 -8.52 11.78
CA CYS A 492 -9.37 -7.89 11.68
C CYS A 492 -8.31 -8.95 11.35
N VAL A 493 -7.63 -8.78 10.21
CA VAL A 493 -6.74 -9.81 9.62
C VAL A 493 -5.28 -9.61 10.05
N GLY A 494 -4.64 -10.67 10.54
CA GLY A 494 -3.21 -10.74 10.84
C GLY A 494 -2.44 -11.59 9.84
N ASN A 495 -1.26 -11.14 9.42
CA ASN A 495 -0.33 -11.94 8.60
C ASN A 495 0.88 -12.35 9.45
N VAL A 496 1.18 -13.66 9.49
CA VAL A 496 2.23 -14.26 10.32
C VAL A 496 3.15 -15.17 9.49
N PRO A 497 4.38 -15.46 9.94
CA PRO A 497 5.26 -16.41 9.25
C PRO A 497 4.91 -17.88 9.49
N SER A 498 4.07 -18.18 10.48
CA SER A 498 3.72 -19.53 10.95
C SER A 498 2.30 -19.50 11.51
N LEU A 499 1.33 -20.04 10.78
CA LEU A 499 -0.11 -19.96 11.11
C LEU A 499 -0.44 -20.76 12.37
N LEU A 500 -0.08 -22.04 12.39
CA LEU A 500 -0.47 -22.95 13.47
C LEU A 500 0.15 -22.56 14.82
N GLU A 501 1.34 -21.98 14.81
CA GLU A 501 1.99 -21.43 16.02
C GLU A 501 1.24 -20.21 16.54
N ALA A 502 0.91 -19.25 15.67
CA ALA A 502 0.15 -18.05 16.03
C ALA A 502 -1.28 -18.40 16.50
N VAL A 503 -1.96 -19.30 15.79
CA VAL A 503 -3.28 -19.84 16.17
C VAL A 503 -3.22 -20.47 17.55
N LYS A 504 -2.27 -21.38 17.79
CA LYS A 504 -2.12 -22.07 19.08
C LYS A 504 -1.78 -21.11 20.23
N TYR A 505 -1.00 -20.08 19.95
CA TYR A 505 -0.71 -19.01 20.91
C TYR A 505 -1.98 -18.21 21.25
N ILE A 506 -2.71 -17.71 20.23
CA ILE A 506 -3.90 -16.88 20.42
C ILE A 506 -5.02 -17.65 21.11
N THR A 507 -5.43 -18.79 20.55
CA THR A 507 -6.45 -19.68 21.16
C THR A 507 -6.01 -20.16 22.55
N GLY A 508 -4.70 -20.34 22.75
CA GLY A 508 -4.08 -20.64 24.03
C GLY A 508 -4.48 -19.64 25.12
N PHE A 509 -4.27 -18.34 24.90
CA PHE A 509 -4.53 -17.30 25.91
C PHE A 509 -5.95 -16.72 25.91
N THR A 510 -6.69 -16.74 24.79
CA THR A 510 -8.08 -16.23 24.74
C THR A 510 -9.14 -17.30 24.98
N GLY A 511 -8.91 -18.54 24.56
CA GLY A 511 -9.95 -19.58 24.45
C GLY A 511 -10.81 -19.51 23.19
N PHE A 512 -10.51 -18.59 22.25
CA PHE A 512 -11.22 -18.44 20.98
C PHE A 512 -11.24 -19.76 20.20
N HIS A 513 -12.34 -20.01 19.47
CA HIS A 513 -12.52 -21.20 18.64
C HIS A 513 -12.29 -20.92 17.16
N GLU A 514 -12.08 -21.99 16.41
CA GLU A 514 -11.98 -21.95 14.95
C GLU A 514 -13.36 -21.76 14.32
N PHE A 515 -13.49 -20.71 13.52
CA PHE A 515 -14.74 -20.33 12.88
C PHE A 515 -14.81 -20.74 11.41
N ALA A 516 -13.69 -20.62 10.69
CA ALA A 516 -13.51 -21.00 9.30
C ALA A 516 -12.03 -21.21 8.98
N GLU A 517 -11.76 -22.00 7.95
CA GLU A 517 -10.41 -22.29 7.47
C GLU A 517 -10.37 -22.22 5.93
N PHE A 518 -9.24 -21.77 5.38
CA PHE A 518 -8.97 -21.75 3.95
C PHE A 518 -7.53 -22.20 3.71
N THR A 519 -7.33 -23.21 2.85
CA THR A 519 -5.98 -23.66 2.43
C THR A 519 -5.58 -23.04 1.09
N ALA A 520 -4.30 -23.17 0.73
CA ALA A 520 -3.84 -22.86 -0.63
C ALA A 520 -4.66 -23.57 -1.73
N GLU A 521 -5.22 -24.75 -1.47
CA GLU A 521 -6.07 -25.48 -2.41
C GLU A 521 -7.49 -24.88 -2.53
N ASP A 522 -7.93 -24.09 -1.54
CA ASP A 522 -9.24 -23.44 -1.49
C ASP A 522 -9.25 -22.04 -2.10
N VAL A 523 -8.20 -21.25 -1.87
CA VAL A 523 -8.11 -19.82 -2.25
C VAL A 523 -6.93 -19.49 -3.17
N GLY A 524 -6.05 -20.45 -3.42
CA GLY A 524 -4.90 -20.26 -4.31
C GLY A 524 -5.21 -20.41 -5.80
N THR A 525 -4.16 -20.22 -6.59
CA THR A 525 -4.16 -20.42 -8.05
C THR A 525 -3.14 -21.49 -8.45
N LEU A 526 -3.00 -21.78 -9.74
CA LEU A 526 -1.99 -22.74 -10.24
C LEU A 526 -0.56 -22.37 -9.84
N ASP A 527 -0.29 -21.09 -9.58
CA ASP A 527 1.02 -20.55 -9.23
C ASP A 527 1.12 -20.03 -7.78
N SER A 528 0.11 -20.23 -6.92
CA SER A 528 0.10 -19.61 -5.59
C SER A 528 -0.90 -20.12 -4.55
N GLY A 529 -0.68 -19.74 -3.28
CA GLY A 529 -1.70 -19.84 -2.23
C GLY A 529 -1.36 -19.04 -0.97
N LEU A 530 -2.32 -19.06 -0.04
CA LEU A 530 -2.18 -18.69 1.36
C LEU A 530 -2.94 -19.73 2.19
N ASN A 531 -2.52 -19.97 3.42
CA ASN A 531 -3.37 -20.64 4.39
C ASN A 531 -3.93 -19.58 5.34
N SER A 532 -5.20 -19.71 5.72
CA SER A 532 -5.90 -18.79 6.62
C SER A 532 -6.77 -19.56 7.59
N MET A 533 -6.78 -19.12 8.85
CA MET A 533 -7.69 -19.63 9.88
C MET A 533 -8.35 -18.45 10.59
N VAL A 534 -9.67 -18.48 10.66
CA VAL A 534 -10.47 -17.47 11.37
C VAL A 534 -10.72 -17.93 12.79
N LEU A 535 -10.24 -17.16 13.75
CA LEU A 535 -10.56 -17.34 15.17
C LEU A 535 -11.74 -16.46 15.57
N ALA A 536 -12.59 -16.95 16.46
CA ALA A 536 -13.76 -16.24 16.94
C ALA A 536 -13.91 -16.32 18.47
N SER A 537 -14.48 -15.26 19.03
CA SER A 537 -15.07 -15.26 20.39
C SER A 537 -16.33 -16.11 20.46
N ASN A 538 -16.78 -16.47 21.66
CA ASN A 538 -17.99 -17.25 21.94
C ASN A 538 -19.25 -16.69 21.25
N ASN A 539 -19.41 -15.37 21.26
CA ASN A 539 -20.52 -14.67 20.61
C ASN A 539 -20.27 -14.39 19.11
N GLU A 540 -19.07 -14.73 18.63
CA GLU A 540 -18.59 -14.59 17.25
C GLU A 540 -18.60 -13.13 16.72
N MET A 541 -18.70 -12.13 17.60
CA MET A 541 -18.67 -10.70 17.25
C MET A 541 -17.24 -10.13 17.14
N VAL A 542 -16.25 -10.84 17.68
CA VAL A 542 -14.82 -10.61 17.43
C VAL A 542 -14.31 -11.74 16.55
N LEU A 543 -13.90 -11.39 15.32
CA LEU A 543 -13.41 -12.32 14.30
C LEU A 543 -11.97 -11.93 13.89
N LEU A 544 -11.02 -12.85 14.08
CA LEU A 544 -9.59 -12.65 13.84
C LEU A 544 -9.05 -13.69 12.83
N PRO A 545 -9.15 -13.43 11.51
CA PRO A 545 -8.43 -14.19 10.50
C PRO A 545 -6.91 -14.03 10.67
N VAL A 546 -6.20 -15.16 10.69
CA VAL A 546 -4.74 -15.22 10.70
C VAL A 546 -4.28 -15.93 9.43
N ASN A 547 -3.32 -15.36 8.71
CA ASN A 547 -2.81 -15.91 7.45
C ASN A 547 -1.31 -16.23 7.51
N GLU A 548 -0.88 -17.28 6.81
CA GLU A 548 0.52 -17.51 6.44
C GLU A 548 0.69 -17.60 4.91
N PRO A 549 1.86 -17.23 4.36
CA PRO A 549 2.21 -17.51 2.97
C PRO A 549 2.57 -18.99 2.78
N THR A 550 2.06 -19.63 1.73
CA THR A 550 2.51 -20.99 1.38
C THR A 550 3.77 -20.96 0.55
N PHE A 551 4.85 -21.54 1.06
CA PHE A 551 6.13 -21.64 0.36
C PHE A 551 6.16 -22.84 -0.60
N GLY A 552 6.58 -22.63 -1.85
CA GLY A 552 6.83 -23.73 -2.81
C GLY A 552 6.53 -23.44 -4.28
N THR A 553 5.80 -22.35 -4.59
CA THR A 553 5.51 -21.98 -5.98
C THR A 553 6.63 -21.13 -6.59
N LYS A 554 6.66 -21.03 -7.93
CA LYS A 554 7.78 -20.41 -8.68
C LYS A 554 7.81 -18.87 -8.66
N ARG A 555 6.84 -18.20 -8.01
CA ARG A 555 6.69 -16.73 -7.96
C ARG A 555 6.57 -16.22 -6.51
N LYS A 556 6.65 -14.90 -6.31
CA LYS A 556 6.41 -14.24 -5.00
C LYS A 556 4.96 -14.53 -4.54
N SER A 557 4.76 -14.64 -3.22
CA SER A 557 3.43 -14.77 -2.59
C SER A 557 2.47 -13.68 -3.05
N GLN A 558 1.19 -14.02 -3.21
CA GLN A 558 0.21 -13.16 -3.85
C GLN A 558 -0.19 -11.98 -2.98
N ILE A 559 -0.02 -12.07 -1.67
CA ILE A 559 -0.07 -10.89 -0.78
C ILE A 559 1.13 -9.99 -1.07
N GLN A 560 2.35 -10.52 -1.21
CA GLN A 560 3.52 -9.70 -1.55
C GLN A 560 3.38 -9.05 -2.94
N THR A 561 2.86 -9.77 -3.94
CA THR A 561 2.56 -9.26 -5.29
C THR A 561 1.39 -8.28 -5.30
N TYR A 562 0.32 -8.53 -4.51
CA TYR A 562 -0.81 -7.61 -4.27
C TYR A 562 -0.34 -6.26 -3.76
N LEU A 563 0.65 -6.32 -2.87
CA LEU A 563 1.22 -5.15 -2.27
C LEU A 563 2.16 -4.44 -3.28
N GLU A 564 3.02 -5.16 -4.00
CA GLU A 564 3.96 -4.59 -4.97
C GLU A 564 3.30 -3.97 -6.24
N GLN A 565 2.13 -4.44 -6.69
CA GLN A 565 1.52 -4.06 -7.98
C GLN A 565 0.45 -2.95 -7.92
N ASN A 566 0.24 -2.27 -6.78
CA ASN A 566 -0.57 -1.03 -6.69
C ASN A 566 -2.06 -1.18 -7.13
N PHE A 567 -2.65 -2.33 -6.76
CA PHE A 567 -4.02 -2.85 -6.98
C PHE A 567 -5.20 -1.90 -6.64
N MET A 568 -6.46 -2.14 -7.03
CA MET A 568 -7.04 -3.20 -7.88
C MET A 568 -7.69 -2.57 -9.13
N PRO A 569 -7.80 -3.29 -10.25
CA PRO A 569 -8.79 -3.02 -11.29
C PRO A 569 -10.17 -3.62 -10.90
N ARG A 570 -11.25 -3.01 -11.39
CA ARG A 570 -12.60 -3.62 -11.36
C ARG A 570 -12.57 -4.99 -12.07
N PRO A 571 -13.23 -6.04 -11.55
CA PRO A 571 -13.38 -7.32 -12.25
C PRO A 571 -13.86 -7.15 -13.70
N ASN A 572 -13.46 -8.07 -14.58
CA ASN A 572 -13.87 -8.01 -15.98
C ASN A 572 -15.38 -8.18 -16.16
N ALA A 573 -15.92 -7.79 -17.32
CA ALA A 573 -17.36 -7.88 -17.60
C ALA A 573 -17.91 -9.31 -17.39
N VAL A 574 -17.12 -10.33 -17.76
CA VAL A 574 -17.47 -11.75 -17.63
C VAL A 574 -17.78 -12.16 -16.18
N TYR A 575 -17.08 -11.60 -15.18
CA TYR A 575 -17.39 -11.84 -13.76
C TYR A 575 -18.81 -11.41 -13.40
N TYR A 576 -19.27 -10.27 -13.95
CA TYR A 576 -20.60 -9.73 -13.69
C TYR A 576 -21.68 -10.40 -14.54
N GLU A 577 -21.38 -10.75 -15.79
CA GLU A 577 -22.27 -11.55 -16.66
C GLU A 577 -22.61 -12.91 -16.03
N GLN A 578 -21.64 -13.55 -15.36
CA GLN A 578 -21.81 -14.83 -14.65
C GLN A 578 -22.36 -14.69 -13.21
N MET A 579 -22.49 -13.47 -12.69
CA MET A 579 -22.91 -13.25 -11.30
C MET A 579 -24.36 -13.70 -11.02
N PRO A 580 -25.36 -13.48 -11.89
CA PRO A 580 -26.72 -13.96 -11.67
C PRO A 580 -26.82 -15.48 -11.57
N GLU A 581 -25.98 -16.23 -12.32
CA GLU A 581 -25.92 -17.69 -12.23
C GLU A 581 -25.33 -18.15 -10.89
N ARG A 582 -24.36 -17.41 -10.34
CA ARG A 582 -23.73 -17.71 -9.04
C ARG A 582 -24.62 -17.41 -7.84
N ILE A 583 -25.34 -16.28 -7.84
CA ILE A 583 -26.07 -15.81 -6.64
C ILE A 583 -27.60 -15.91 -6.74
N GLY A 584 -28.14 -16.21 -7.92
CA GLY A 584 -29.58 -16.34 -8.19
C GLY A 584 -30.36 -15.03 -8.09
N GLU A 585 -31.69 -15.06 -8.17
CA GLU A 585 -32.57 -13.86 -8.14
C GLU A 585 -32.66 -13.14 -6.78
N SER A 586 -31.60 -13.20 -5.97
CA SER A 586 -31.53 -12.65 -4.61
C SER A 586 -31.39 -11.11 -4.59
N LEU A 587 -31.06 -10.49 -5.74
CA LEU A 587 -30.84 -9.05 -5.92
C LEU A 587 -31.62 -8.54 -7.14
N THR A 588 -32.01 -7.27 -7.16
CA THR A 588 -32.67 -6.65 -8.32
C THR A 588 -31.67 -6.33 -9.44
N LYS A 589 -32.17 -6.13 -10.67
CA LYS A 589 -31.35 -5.79 -11.84
C LYS A 589 -30.58 -4.47 -11.65
N GLU A 590 -31.17 -3.54 -10.92
CA GLU A 590 -30.57 -2.25 -10.54
C GLU A 590 -29.43 -2.45 -9.55
N GLN A 591 -29.59 -3.34 -8.57
CA GLN A 591 -28.53 -3.71 -7.62
C GLN A 591 -27.35 -4.40 -8.33
N TYR A 592 -27.62 -5.35 -9.24
CA TYR A 592 -26.56 -5.96 -10.08
C TYR A 592 -25.77 -4.91 -10.85
N LYS A 593 -26.45 -3.96 -11.49
CA LYS A 593 -25.81 -2.87 -12.23
C LYS A 593 -25.00 -1.95 -11.32
N MET A 594 -25.48 -1.68 -10.10
CA MET A 594 -24.77 -0.86 -9.11
C MET A 594 -23.50 -1.56 -8.61
N ILE A 595 -23.59 -2.86 -8.31
CA ILE A 595 -22.47 -3.75 -7.97
C ILE A 595 -21.41 -3.73 -9.09
N GLU A 596 -21.85 -3.82 -10.34
CA GLU A 596 -20.99 -3.65 -11.52
C GLU A 596 -20.29 -2.28 -11.49
N GLN A 597 -21.07 -1.21 -11.43
CA GLN A 597 -20.59 0.17 -11.54
C GLN A 597 -19.56 0.52 -10.46
N LEU A 598 -19.80 0.09 -9.22
CA LEU A 598 -18.92 0.31 -8.07
C LEU A 598 -17.72 -0.64 -8.03
N GLY A 599 -17.69 -1.69 -8.86
CA GLY A 599 -16.61 -2.68 -8.87
C GLY A 599 -16.65 -3.66 -7.70
N LEU A 600 -17.84 -3.89 -7.10
CA LEU A 600 -17.99 -4.77 -5.94
C LEU A 600 -17.80 -6.24 -6.34
N LEU A 601 -17.19 -7.00 -5.44
CA LEU A 601 -17.13 -8.45 -5.46
C LEU A 601 -18.33 -9.01 -4.67
N VAL A 602 -18.92 -10.11 -5.13
CA VAL A 602 -20.07 -10.75 -4.49
C VAL A 602 -19.84 -12.26 -4.39
N ASP A 603 -19.97 -12.79 -3.17
CA ASP A 603 -20.02 -14.21 -2.89
C ASP A 603 -21.32 -14.60 -2.19
N LYS A 604 -21.64 -15.89 -2.20
CA LYS A 604 -22.84 -16.44 -1.57
C LYS A 604 -22.51 -17.80 -0.95
N ASP A 605 -22.94 -17.99 0.30
CA ASP A 605 -22.92 -19.28 0.97
C ASP A 605 -24.36 -19.82 1.14
N ASP A 606 -24.51 -20.93 1.87
CA ASP A 606 -25.81 -21.56 2.13
C ASP A 606 -26.75 -20.71 3.02
N GLN A 607 -26.25 -19.62 3.63
CA GLN A 607 -26.96 -18.83 4.65
C GLN A 607 -27.22 -17.37 4.23
N GLY A 608 -26.37 -16.79 3.38
CA GLY A 608 -26.44 -15.39 2.97
C GLY A 608 -25.46 -14.99 1.86
N ILE A 609 -25.41 -13.69 1.61
CA ILE A 609 -24.63 -13.05 0.55
C ILE A 609 -23.64 -12.08 1.20
N LEU A 610 -22.41 -12.09 0.69
CA LEU A 610 -21.36 -11.16 1.06
C LEU A 610 -21.03 -10.27 -0.15
N LEU A 611 -21.27 -8.97 -0.01
CA LEU A 611 -20.72 -7.95 -0.90
C LEU A 611 -19.44 -7.43 -0.26
N GLN A 612 -18.37 -7.27 -1.05
CA GLN A 612 -17.10 -6.77 -0.54
C GLN A 612 -16.32 -5.96 -1.58
N ILE A 613 -15.49 -5.03 -1.11
CA ILE A 613 -14.49 -4.32 -1.92
C ILE A 613 -13.28 -3.97 -1.08
N PHE A 614 -12.09 -4.12 -1.68
CA PHE A 614 -10.81 -3.79 -1.04
C PHE A 614 -10.31 -2.43 -1.50
N THR A 615 -9.78 -1.64 -0.57
CA THR A 615 -9.09 -0.39 -0.90
C THR A 615 -7.68 -0.67 -1.44
N LYS A 616 -7.11 0.34 -2.11
CA LYS A 616 -5.66 0.49 -2.18
C LYS A 616 -5.02 0.44 -0.79
N PRO A 617 -3.72 0.12 -0.68
CA PRO A 617 -2.99 0.31 0.56
C PRO A 617 -3.16 1.72 1.13
N LEU A 618 -3.24 1.81 2.46
CA LEU A 618 -3.56 3.06 3.14
C LEU A 618 -2.35 4.00 3.24
N GLY A 619 -1.14 3.45 3.32
CA GLY A 619 0.12 4.21 3.33
C GLY A 619 0.97 3.98 2.08
N ASP A 620 2.16 4.60 2.05
CA ASP A 620 3.11 4.49 0.94
C ASP A 620 3.65 3.08 0.77
N ARG A 621 3.76 2.35 1.88
CA ARG A 621 4.05 0.92 1.88
C ARG A 621 2.76 0.17 1.68
N ALA A 622 2.77 -0.68 0.68
CA ALA A 622 1.73 -1.66 0.54
C ALA A 622 1.86 -2.70 1.67
N THR A 623 1.01 -2.55 2.69
CA THR A 623 0.95 -3.42 3.88
C THR A 623 -0.49 -3.53 4.36
N VAL A 624 -1.02 -2.44 4.95
CA VAL A 624 -2.41 -2.34 5.43
C VAL A 624 -3.32 -1.74 4.34
N PHE A 625 -4.52 -2.30 4.21
CA PHE A 625 -5.64 -1.85 3.39
C PHE A 625 -6.93 -2.06 4.19
N PHE A 626 -8.05 -1.49 3.74
CA PHE A 626 -9.37 -1.81 4.28
C PHE A 626 -10.17 -2.68 3.32
N GLU A 627 -11.04 -3.49 3.90
CA GLU A 627 -12.16 -4.11 3.21
C GLU A 627 -13.44 -3.41 3.68
N ILE A 628 -14.31 -3.04 2.75
CA ILE A 628 -15.66 -2.56 3.02
C ILE A 628 -16.61 -3.68 2.60
N ILE A 629 -17.45 -4.13 3.52
CA ILE A 629 -18.37 -5.26 3.28
C ILE A 629 -19.83 -4.91 3.64
N GLU A 630 -20.74 -5.62 3.01
CA GLU A 630 -22.14 -5.73 3.41
C GLU A 630 -22.55 -7.20 3.43
N ARG A 631 -23.20 -7.64 4.51
CA ARG A 631 -23.69 -9.01 4.69
C ARG A 631 -25.20 -9.00 4.61
N VAL A 632 -25.78 -9.81 3.73
CA VAL A 632 -27.24 -9.88 3.49
C VAL A 632 -27.75 -11.28 3.80
N GLY A 633 -28.74 -11.38 4.70
CA GLY A 633 -29.31 -12.66 5.15
C GLY A 633 -28.95 -13.01 6.59
N CYS A 634 -29.07 -14.31 6.92
CA CYS A 634 -28.81 -14.90 8.24
C CYS A 634 -29.48 -14.21 9.45
N MET A 635 -30.63 -13.57 9.24
CA MET A 635 -31.38 -12.90 10.31
C MET A 635 -32.02 -13.92 11.25
N LYS A 636 -31.89 -13.70 12.56
CA LYS A 636 -32.49 -14.51 13.63
C LYS A 636 -33.26 -13.59 14.58
N ASP A 637 -34.40 -14.05 15.09
CA ASP A 637 -35.06 -13.39 16.21
C ASP A 637 -34.37 -13.83 17.50
N ILE A 638 -33.80 -12.88 18.23
CA ILE A 638 -33.21 -13.06 19.56
C ILE A 638 -33.94 -12.12 20.50
N ALA A 639 -34.85 -12.69 21.30
CA ALA A 639 -35.65 -11.99 22.31
C ALA A 639 -36.42 -10.76 21.75
N GLY A 640 -37.00 -10.87 20.55
CA GLY A 640 -37.78 -9.81 19.90
C GLY A 640 -36.93 -8.76 19.18
N ARG A 641 -35.61 -8.98 19.07
CA ARG A 641 -34.71 -8.19 18.21
C ARG A 641 -34.24 -9.06 17.05
N LEU A 642 -34.30 -8.51 15.84
CA LEU A 642 -33.83 -9.18 14.64
C LEU A 642 -32.32 -8.94 14.49
N GLU A 643 -31.51 -9.95 14.80
CA GLU A 643 -30.05 -9.87 14.81
C GLU A 643 -29.46 -10.73 13.68
N GLN A 644 -28.41 -10.25 13.02
CA GLN A 644 -27.73 -10.99 11.96
C GLN A 644 -26.69 -11.93 12.57
N ALA A 645 -26.69 -13.21 12.17
CA ALA A 645 -25.68 -14.16 12.60
C ALA A 645 -24.27 -13.75 12.11
N ALA A 646 -23.28 -13.89 13.00
CA ALA A 646 -21.88 -13.62 12.69
C ALA A 646 -21.37 -14.43 11.48
N GLY A 647 -20.55 -13.79 10.64
CA GLY A 647 -19.95 -14.38 9.44
C GLY A 647 -20.93 -14.75 8.32
N CYS A 648 -22.14 -14.19 8.31
CA CYS A 648 -23.15 -14.43 7.25
C CYS A 648 -22.61 -14.16 5.83
N GLY A 649 -22.65 -15.15 4.93
CA GLY A 649 -22.02 -15.05 3.60
C GLY A 649 -20.53 -15.40 3.56
N GLY A 650 -19.97 -15.92 4.67
CA GLY A 650 -18.60 -16.39 4.77
C GLY A 650 -17.55 -15.27 4.77
N PHE A 651 -16.39 -15.54 4.17
CA PHE A 651 -15.28 -14.59 3.99
C PHE A 651 -14.85 -14.50 2.53
N GLY A 652 -15.78 -14.64 1.58
CA GLY A 652 -15.51 -14.36 0.18
C GLY A 652 -14.54 -15.33 -0.50
N LYS A 653 -14.59 -16.63 -0.18
CA LYS A 653 -13.71 -17.64 -0.79
C LYS A 653 -13.74 -17.61 -2.32
N GLY A 654 -14.95 -17.55 -2.90
CA GLY A 654 -15.15 -17.43 -4.35
C GLY A 654 -14.65 -16.09 -4.88
N ASN A 655 -14.73 -15.03 -4.08
CA ASN A 655 -14.18 -13.72 -4.39
C ASN A 655 -12.64 -13.70 -4.40
N PHE A 656 -11.96 -14.39 -3.48
CA PHE A 656 -10.50 -14.54 -3.52
C PHE A 656 -10.05 -15.25 -4.80
N SER A 657 -10.68 -16.38 -5.16
CA SER A 657 -10.35 -17.09 -6.41
C SER A 657 -10.60 -16.22 -7.66
N ALA A 658 -11.72 -15.50 -7.72
CA ALA A 658 -12.04 -14.59 -8.82
C ALA A 658 -11.09 -13.39 -8.89
N LEU A 659 -10.70 -12.82 -7.74
CA LEU A 659 -9.75 -11.74 -7.62
C LEU A 659 -8.38 -12.17 -8.14
N PHE A 660 -7.81 -13.26 -7.64
CA PHE A 660 -6.51 -13.77 -8.10
C PHE A 660 -6.52 -14.14 -9.57
N LYS A 661 -7.61 -14.73 -10.09
CA LYS A 661 -7.77 -14.96 -11.53
C LYS A 661 -7.74 -13.66 -12.34
N SER A 662 -8.44 -12.60 -11.87
CA SER A 662 -8.45 -11.30 -12.56
C SER A 662 -7.05 -10.65 -12.61
N ILE A 663 -6.24 -10.87 -11.58
CA ILE A 663 -4.85 -10.40 -11.50
C ILE A 663 -3.97 -11.20 -12.47
N GLU A 664 -4.06 -12.54 -12.47
CA GLU A 664 -3.31 -13.36 -13.42
C GLU A 664 -3.68 -13.08 -14.88
N ASP A 665 -4.96 -12.84 -15.17
CA ASP A 665 -5.41 -12.50 -16.52
C ASP A 665 -4.93 -11.09 -16.93
N TYR A 666 -4.83 -10.14 -15.98
CA TYR A 666 -4.16 -8.86 -16.20
C TYR A 666 -2.65 -9.02 -16.44
N GLU A 667 -1.94 -9.83 -15.64
CA GLU A 667 -0.51 -10.13 -15.87
C GLU A 667 -0.26 -10.77 -17.24
N LYS A 668 -1.10 -11.73 -17.66
CA LYS A 668 -1.03 -12.34 -19.00
C LYS A 668 -1.28 -11.30 -20.10
N SER A 669 -2.13 -10.30 -19.86
CA SER A 669 -2.38 -9.23 -20.83
C SER A 669 -1.21 -8.24 -21.00
N LEU A 670 -0.32 -8.14 -20.00
CA LEU A 670 0.84 -7.23 -20.02
C LEU A 670 2.06 -7.76 -20.79
N ASN A 671 2.10 -9.06 -21.10
CA ASN A 671 3.05 -9.69 -22.04
C ASN A 671 4.55 -9.35 -21.78
N VAL A 672 5.03 -9.68 -20.57
CA VAL A 672 6.45 -9.66 -20.15
C VAL A 672 6.94 -11.08 -19.87
#